data_AF-A0A8T9S9C2-F1
#
_entry.id   AF-A0A8T9S9C2-F1
#
_cell.length_a   1.000
_cell.length_b   1.000
_cell.length_c   1.000
_cell.angle_alpha   90.00
_cell.angle_beta   90.00
_cell.angle_gamma   90.00
#
_symmetry.space_group_name_H-M   'P 1'
#
loop_
_entity.id
_entity.type
_entity.pdbx_description
1 polymer ?
#
loop_
_entity_poly.entity_id
_entity_poly.type
_entity_poly.pdbx_seq_one_letter_code
_entity_poly.pdbx_strand_id
1 'polypeptide(L)'
;MKFTITLVHLLVCFGALSARATDYYVNSSGNDANAGTSAAQAWRNPARVNAATLLPGDRVLFAGGQTFSGSLRMRSNKGTAAQPIVFRSYGPNGPAVIASGAEVGFYAHNAGGLELRNLTFQGPGIGSSQSSGVQFYNDSTNAHLQHLRFDSLDVSGYLRAGLEVGSWNSTSGYDNVRITNSQFHANGEGGFSSYAYFPEIGHHDWYVGNCKAYDNPGRPELPNSATGNGIVVSGIDGVMVEHCTAYHNGWLNARGGGPAGIWGWDCNALTIQYCESHHNEAGGHRDGGGFDLDGGCTNSILQYNYSHDNDGPGYLLVQFDYARAMHDLVVRYNISENDARQQEQGGILVYSEPWLGGIVNADIYNNTIIMGRPANGSSPSAVYLLSGNISGFTFRNNIIQADPGLNFVRTFTTSGVRFEGNDYWSPGGTMKFDWNTAQYGSLSDWRTASTQETMAGGRTTGMSVAPGFVSGGTGAQAFLLEATSPLLGQGLNLLMEFNLNPGPRDFYGLPTPAATALGNIGASEARPDITTPLPVELARFTAEPRGTDALLRWATASEKNNDRFEIEASADGRTFRRVGQVAGHGSSSQPHDYQFVDPNLARYGTSRVTYRLRQVDRGGTFAYSPLRTVAASGAAGLALFPNPTTGAAALTGVQPGTVVTVLDALGRSVLTATADATGTAALVLPRGLAAGVYVVRAGATALRLNQE
;
A
#
# COMPACT_ATOMS: atom_id res chain seq x y z
N MET A 1 -50.40 -58.18 36.15
CA MET A 1 -50.34 -57.27 34.99
C MET A 1 -49.36 -56.14 35.30
N LYS A 2 -48.12 -56.25 34.83
CA LYS A 2 -47.08 -55.21 34.92
C LYS A 2 -46.34 -55.22 33.57
N PHE A 3 -46.48 -54.16 32.80
CA PHE A 3 -45.75 -53.95 31.55
C PHE A 3 -44.34 -53.44 31.90
N THR A 4 -43.31 -54.08 31.35
CA THR A 4 -41.94 -53.58 31.36
C THR A 4 -41.65 -53.04 29.96
N ILE A 5 -41.49 -51.71 29.85
CA ILE A 5 -41.06 -51.03 28.63
C ILE A 5 -39.54 -51.01 28.63
N THR A 6 -38.92 -51.68 27.66
CA THR A 6 -37.48 -51.59 27.41
C THR A 6 -37.22 -50.45 26.41
N LEU A 7 -36.60 -49.38 26.88
CA LEU A 7 -36.24 -48.21 26.09
C LEU A 7 -34.88 -48.45 25.41
N VAL A 8 -34.88 -48.68 24.09
CA VAL A 8 -33.65 -48.76 23.29
C VAL A 8 -33.15 -47.34 23.01
N HIS A 9 -32.01 -46.96 23.57
CA HIS A 9 -31.30 -45.73 23.20
C HIS A 9 -30.55 -45.97 21.88
N LEU A 10 -31.03 -45.34 20.80
CA LEU A 10 -30.30 -45.25 19.53
C LEU A 10 -29.28 -44.11 19.65
N LEU A 11 -28.00 -44.45 19.81
CA LEU A 11 -26.90 -43.49 19.79
C LEU A 11 -26.62 -43.12 18.32
N VAL A 12 -27.10 -41.96 17.86
CA VAL A 12 -26.77 -41.42 16.54
C VAL A 12 -25.45 -40.65 16.67
N CYS A 13 -24.35 -41.25 16.24
CA CYS A 13 -23.07 -40.55 16.06
C CYS A 13 -23.19 -39.61 14.85
N PHE A 14 -23.29 -38.30 15.10
CA PHE A 14 -23.03 -37.29 14.06
C PHE A 14 -21.51 -37.23 13.82
N GLY A 15 -21.03 -37.94 12.80
CA GLY A 15 -19.71 -37.70 12.23
C GLY A 15 -19.71 -36.34 11.54
N ALA A 16 -18.88 -35.41 12.02
CA ALA A 16 -18.67 -34.13 11.35
C ALA A 16 -17.93 -34.36 10.03
N LEU A 17 -18.67 -34.42 8.92
CA LEU A 17 -18.10 -34.34 7.58
C LEU A 17 -17.37 -32.99 7.45
N SER A 18 -16.05 -33.01 7.35
CA SER A 18 -15.26 -31.86 6.93
C SER A 18 -15.63 -31.54 5.48
N ALA A 19 -16.54 -30.60 5.26
CA ALA A 19 -16.89 -30.15 3.92
C ALA A 19 -15.63 -29.63 3.21
N ARG A 20 -15.31 -30.20 2.04
CA ARG A 20 -14.23 -29.70 1.17
C ARG A 20 -14.67 -28.38 0.54
N ALA A 21 -13.75 -27.42 0.46
CA ALA A 21 -13.92 -26.20 -0.32
C ALA A 21 -14.41 -26.51 -1.74
N THR A 22 -15.46 -25.83 -2.18
CA THR A 22 -16.12 -26.03 -3.47
C THR A 22 -15.81 -24.86 -4.41
N ASP A 23 -15.53 -25.18 -5.67
CA ASP A 23 -15.39 -24.19 -6.74
C ASP A 23 -16.72 -24.04 -7.47
N TYR A 24 -17.23 -22.82 -7.51
CA TYR A 24 -18.41 -22.43 -8.28
C TYR A 24 -17.98 -21.58 -9.47
N TYR A 25 -18.37 -21.98 -10.67
CA TYR A 25 -18.04 -21.31 -11.92
C TYR A 25 -19.22 -20.47 -12.39
N VAL A 26 -18.92 -19.25 -12.85
CA VAL A 26 -19.89 -18.33 -13.46
C VAL A 26 -19.41 -17.99 -14.87
N ASN A 27 -20.28 -18.15 -15.87
CA ASN A 27 -20.02 -17.88 -17.27
C ASN A 27 -21.29 -17.27 -17.89
N SER A 28 -21.18 -16.20 -18.68
CA SER A 28 -22.34 -15.47 -19.20
C SER A 28 -23.22 -16.31 -20.12
N SER A 29 -22.69 -17.40 -20.70
CA SER A 29 -23.42 -18.42 -21.46
C SER A 29 -23.89 -19.62 -20.62
N GLY A 30 -23.66 -19.60 -19.31
CA GLY A 30 -24.05 -20.64 -18.37
C GLY A 30 -25.56 -20.69 -18.09
N ASN A 31 -25.96 -21.54 -17.14
CA ASN A 31 -27.36 -21.74 -16.75
C ASN A 31 -27.47 -21.83 -15.23
N ASP A 32 -28.33 -21.00 -14.61
CA ASP A 32 -28.48 -20.92 -13.16
C ASP A 32 -29.18 -22.15 -12.53
N ALA A 33 -29.77 -23.02 -13.36
CA ALA A 33 -30.23 -24.34 -12.95
C ALA A 33 -29.08 -25.36 -12.77
N ASN A 34 -27.87 -25.04 -13.25
CA ASN A 34 -26.71 -25.92 -13.10
C ASN A 34 -26.21 -25.97 -11.65
N ALA A 35 -25.47 -27.04 -11.33
CA ALA A 35 -24.80 -27.17 -10.04
C ALA A 35 -23.73 -26.08 -9.79
N GLY A 36 -23.14 -25.53 -10.85
CA GLY A 36 -22.07 -24.52 -10.75
C GLY A 36 -20.69 -25.11 -10.48
N THR A 37 -20.58 -26.42 -10.19
CA THR A 37 -19.34 -27.04 -9.67
C THR A 37 -18.32 -27.43 -10.75
N SER A 38 -18.55 -27.04 -12.01
CA SER A 38 -17.59 -27.16 -13.10
C SER A 38 -17.81 -26.07 -14.14
N ALA A 39 -16.78 -25.75 -14.94
CA ALA A 39 -16.90 -24.75 -16.01
C ALA A 39 -17.97 -25.12 -17.06
N ALA A 40 -18.16 -26.42 -17.35
CA ALA A 40 -19.18 -26.90 -18.27
C ALA A 40 -20.61 -26.79 -17.71
N GLN A 41 -20.74 -26.72 -16.39
CA GLN A 41 -22.01 -26.55 -15.68
C GLN A 41 -22.00 -25.25 -14.87
N ALA A 42 -21.46 -24.18 -15.44
CA ALA A 42 -21.38 -22.88 -14.79
C ALA A 42 -22.76 -22.26 -14.57
N TRP A 43 -22.88 -21.47 -13.51
CA TRP A 43 -23.96 -20.50 -13.33
C TRP A 43 -23.83 -19.37 -14.35
N ARG A 44 -24.91 -18.62 -14.55
CA ARG A 44 -24.98 -17.57 -15.56
C ARG A 44 -24.60 -16.20 -15.02
N ASN A 45 -25.09 -15.83 -13.85
CA ASN A 45 -25.02 -14.43 -13.38
C ASN A 45 -24.87 -14.28 -11.85
N PRO A 46 -24.57 -13.06 -11.36
CA PRO A 46 -24.41 -12.77 -9.93
C PRO A 46 -25.63 -13.09 -9.06
N ALA A 47 -26.86 -13.06 -9.61
CA ALA A 47 -28.06 -13.36 -8.81
C ALA A 47 -28.04 -14.79 -8.28
N ARG A 48 -27.53 -15.74 -9.07
CA ARG A 48 -27.38 -17.13 -8.61
C ARG A 48 -26.31 -17.30 -7.53
N VAL A 49 -25.24 -16.50 -7.60
CA VAL A 49 -24.20 -16.44 -6.55
C VAL A 49 -24.80 -15.91 -5.25
N ASN A 50 -25.60 -14.85 -5.31
CA ASN A 50 -26.27 -14.27 -4.14
C ASN A 50 -27.25 -15.25 -3.48
N ALA A 51 -27.88 -16.13 -4.26
CA ALA A 51 -28.79 -17.16 -3.75
C ALA A 51 -28.06 -18.40 -3.20
N ALA A 52 -26.74 -18.53 -3.41
CA ALA A 52 -25.96 -19.66 -2.94
C ALA A 52 -25.59 -19.51 -1.46
N THR A 53 -25.59 -20.63 -0.74
CA THR A 53 -24.94 -20.75 0.56
C THR A 53 -23.49 -21.13 0.30
N LEU A 54 -22.58 -20.19 0.55
CA LEU A 54 -21.14 -20.39 0.41
C LEU A 54 -20.55 -20.70 1.80
N LEU A 55 -19.73 -21.74 1.86
CA LEU A 55 -19.04 -22.18 3.07
C LEU A 55 -17.61 -21.63 3.13
N PRO A 56 -17.01 -21.51 4.33
CA PRO A 56 -15.60 -21.17 4.46
C PRO A 56 -14.70 -22.05 3.58
N GLY A 57 -13.85 -21.40 2.78
CA GLY A 57 -12.95 -22.03 1.82
C GLY A 57 -13.47 -22.11 0.38
N ASP A 58 -14.76 -21.88 0.16
CA ASP A 58 -15.35 -21.90 -1.18
C ASP A 58 -14.79 -20.80 -2.09
N ARG A 59 -14.87 -21.04 -3.41
CA ARG A 59 -14.39 -20.10 -4.42
C ARG A 59 -15.46 -19.87 -5.48
N VAL A 60 -15.70 -18.60 -5.82
CA VAL A 60 -16.56 -18.19 -6.93
C VAL A 60 -15.69 -17.66 -8.06
N LEU A 61 -15.70 -18.35 -9.18
CA LEU A 61 -14.82 -18.18 -10.32
C LEU A 61 -15.61 -17.62 -11.50
N PHE A 62 -15.43 -16.33 -11.82
CA PHE A 62 -16.03 -15.68 -12.98
C PHE A 62 -15.18 -15.87 -14.24
N ALA A 63 -15.79 -16.19 -15.37
CA ALA A 63 -15.07 -16.34 -16.62
C ALA A 63 -14.44 -15.00 -17.04
N GLY A 64 -13.12 -14.97 -17.16
CA GLY A 64 -12.36 -13.77 -17.50
C GLY A 64 -12.74 -13.22 -18.87
N GLY A 65 -12.66 -11.89 -19.01
CA GLY A 65 -13.01 -11.16 -20.23
C GLY A 65 -14.51 -11.10 -20.54
N GLN A 66 -15.37 -11.66 -19.67
CA GLN A 66 -16.82 -11.56 -19.80
C GLN A 66 -17.40 -10.51 -18.85
N THR A 67 -18.53 -9.92 -19.26
CA THR A 67 -19.31 -9.00 -18.46
C THR A 67 -20.54 -9.69 -17.87
N PHE A 68 -20.77 -9.45 -16.59
CA PHE A 68 -21.85 -10.01 -15.81
C PHE A 68 -22.70 -8.88 -15.24
N SER A 69 -23.97 -8.80 -15.67
CA SER A 69 -24.90 -7.79 -15.15
C SER A 69 -25.39 -8.16 -13.75
N GLY A 70 -25.35 -7.18 -12.84
CA GLY A 70 -25.88 -7.29 -11.48
C GLY A 70 -24.81 -7.16 -10.39
N SER A 71 -25.28 -7.13 -9.14
CA SER A 71 -24.46 -6.94 -7.94
C SER A 71 -24.16 -8.25 -7.22
N LEU A 72 -23.06 -8.28 -6.47
CA LEU A 72 -22.75 -9.34 -5.50
C LEU A 72 -23.05 -8.86 -4.08
N ARG A 73 -23.78 -9.65 -3.29
CA ARG A 73 -24.24 -9.28 -1.93
C ARG A 73 -24.00 -10.42 -0.93
N MET A 74 -23.02 -10.25 -0.06
CA MET A 74 -22.63 -11.18 0.99
C MET A 74 -23.15 -10.72 2.36
N ARG A 75 -24.37 -11.13 2.69
CA ARG A 75 -24.99 -10.85 4.01
C ARG A 75 -24.84 -12.04 4.97
N SER A 76 -25.12 -13.25 4.49
CA SER A 76 -25.05 -14.49 5.27
C SER A 76 -23.76 -15.28 5.04
N ASN A 77 -23.12 -15.11 3.88
CA ASN A 77 -21.91 -15.85 3.51
C ASN A 77 -20.68 -15.17 4.10
N LYS A 78 -19.91 -15.92 4.90
CA LYS A 78 -18.72 -15.43 5.62
C LYS A 78 -17.66 -16.52 5.58
N GLY A 79 -16.41 -16.14 5.32
CA GLY A 79 -15.29 -17.05 5.44
C GLY A 79 -14.66 -16.97 6.83
N THR A 80 -13.48 -17.54 6.94
CA THR A 80 -12.58 -17.33 8.09
C THR A 80 -11.20 -16.94 7.58
N ALA A 81 -10.32 -16.44 8.46
CA ALA A 81 -8.94 -16.18 8.09
C ALA A 81 -8.20 -17.43 7.58
N ALA A 82 -8.53 -18.61 8.11
CA ALA A 82 -7.93 -19.89 7.70
C ALA A 82 -8.55 -20.46 6.42
N GLN A 83 -9.82 -20.16 6.17
CA GLN A 83 -10.59 -20.67 5.04
C GLN A 83 -11.46 -19.53 4.48
N PRO A 84 -10.84 -18.59 3.74
CA PRO A 84 -11.58 -17.47 3.18
C PRO A 84 -12.47 -17.92 2.02
N ILE A 85 -13.54 -17.18 1.77
CA ILE A 85 -14.31 -17.30 0.52
C ILE A 85 -13.66 -16.38 -0.51
N VAL A 86 -13.31 -16.94 -1.67
CA VAL A 86 -12.56 -16.21 -2.71
C VAL A 86 -13.42 -15.96 -3.94
N PHE A 87 -13.56 -14.69 -4.32
CA PHE A 87 -14.18 -14.27 -5.57
C PHE A 87 -13.08 -13.84 -6.54
N ARG A 88 -13.01 -14.46 -7.71
CA ARG A 88 -11.96 -14.14 -8.68
C ARG A 88 -12.33 -14.48 -10.11
N SER A 89 -11.55 -13.97 -11.05
CA SER A 89 -11.63 -14.43 -12.44
C SER A 89 -10.83 -15.72 -12.68
N TYR A 90 -11.27 -16.51 -13.66
CA TYR A 90 -10.56 -17.67 -14.23
C TYR A 90 -10.45 -17.57 -15.75
N GLY A 91 -9.54 -18.35 -16.33
CA GLY A 91 -9.25 -18.31 -17.77
C GLY A 91 -8.25 -17.21 -18.16
N PRO A 92 -7.80 -17.18 -19.42
CA PRO A 92 -6.69 -16.34 -19.85
C PRO A 92 -7.09 -14.92 -20.29
N ASN A 93 -8.39 -14.63 -20.39
CA ASN A 93 -8.90 -13.43 -21.07
C ASN A 93 -8.98 -12.18 -20.17
N GLY A 94 -8.10 -12.07 -19.16
CA GLY A 94 -8.11 -10.94 -18.22
C GLY A 94 -9.22 -11.00 -17.15
N PRO A 95 -9.50 -9.89 -16.45
CA PRO A 95 -10.52 -9.84 -15.41
C PRO A 95 -11.94 -9.94 -16.00
N ALA A 96 -12.84 -10.57 -15.25
CA ALA A 96 -14.27 -10.49 -15.48
C ALA A 96 -14.80 -9.14 -14.98
N VAL A 97 -15.80 -8.60 -15.69
CA VAL A 97 -16.47 -7.34 -15.35
C VAL A 97 -17.78 -7.62 -14.64
N ILE A 98 -17.93 -7.10 -13.43
CA ILE A 98 -19.19 -7.04 -12.70
C ILE A 98 -19.82 -5.67 -12.98
N ALA A 99 -20.80 -5.66 -13.87
CA ALA A 99 -21.51 -4.44 -14.28
C ALA A 99 -22.81 -4.32 -13.48
N SER A 100 -22.77 -3.59 -12.37
CA SER A 100 -23.87 -3.54 -11.40
C SER A 100 -25.00 -2.56 -11.78
N GLY A 101 -24.83 -1.77 -12.84
CA GLY A 101 -25.72 -0.64 -13.10
C GLY A 101 -25.65 0.37 -11.94
N ALA A 102 -26.76 1.03 -11.62
CA ALA A 102 -26.76 2.07 -10.58
C ALA A 102 -26.47 1.56 -9.15
N GLU A 103 -26.50 0.23 -8.94
CA GLU A 103 -26.31 -0.44 -7.67
C GLU A 103 -24.83 -0.63 -7.31
N VAL A 104 -24.56 -0.99 -6.05
CA VAL A 104 -23.25 -1.44 -5.56
C VAL A 104 -22.71 -2.61 -6.39
N GLY A 105 -21.40 -2.64 -6.66
CA GLY A 105 -20.74 -3.76 -7.35
C GLY A 105 -20.64 -5.00 -6.46
N PHE A 106 -20.04 -4.84 -5.28
CA PHE A 106 -19.93 -5.87 -4.26
C PHE A 106 -20.25 -5.30 -2.88
N TYR A 107 -21.15 -5.94 -2.13
CA TYR A 107 -21.52 -5.54 -0.78
C TYR A 107 -21.34 -6.68 0.20
N ALA A 108 -20.64 -6.44 1.31
CA ALA A 108 -20.52 -7.35 2.43
C ALA A 108 -20.96 -6.68 3.74
N HIS A 109 -21.80 -7.37 4.52
CA HIS A 109 -22.30 -6.88 5.80
C HIS A 109 -21.97 -7.86 6.92
N ASN A 110 -21.29 -7.37 7.96
CA ASN A 110 -20.83 -8.15 9.11
C ASN A 110 -20.06 -9.43 8.70
N ALA A 111 -19.26 -9.38 7.63
CA ALA A 111 -18.58 -10.53 7.06
C ALA A 111 -17.05 -10.34 6.99
N GLY A 112 -16.31 -11.26 7.62
CA GLY A 112 -14.85 -11.41 7.45
C GLY A 112 -14.48 -12.64 6.60
N GLY A 113 -13.19 -12.85 6.40
CA GLY A 113 -12.64 -13.99 5.65
C GLY A 113 -13.01 -13.96 4.17
N LEU A 114 -12.98 -12.79 3.54
CA LEU A 114 -13.37 -12.61 2.13
C LEU A 114 -12.18 -12.11 1.31
N GLU A 115 -12.06 -12.62 0.09
CA GLU A 115 -11.05 -12.16 -0.86
C GLU A 115 -11.68 -11.83 -2.22
N LEU A 116 -11.39 -10.65 -2.74
CA LEU A 116 -11.73 -10.22 -4.09
C LEU A 116 -10.45 -10.10 -4.90
N ARG A 117 -10.33 -10.84 -6.00
CA ARG A 117 -9.09 -10.89 -6.78
C ARG A 117 -9.29 -10.84 -8.28
N ASN A 118 -8.55 -9.98 -8.98
CA ASN A 118 -8.55 -9.92 -10.46
C ASN A 118 -9.98 -9.76 -11.02
N LEU A 119 -10.68 -8.72 -10.60
CA LEU A 119 -12.06 -8.41 -10.99
C LEU A 119 -12.18 -6.91 -11.30
N THR A 120 -13.00 -6.61 -12.31
CA THR A 120 -13.40 -5.23 -12.61
C THR A 120 -14.81 -5.01 -12.07
N PHE A 121 -15.01 -3.96 -11.29
CA PHE A 121 -16.33 -3.48 -10.89
C PHE A 121 -16.62 -2.19 -11.66
N GLN A 122 -17.67 -2.22 -12.48
CA GLN A 122 -17.98 -1.13 -13.39
C GLN A 122 -19.38 -0.59 -13.13
N GLY A 123 -19.44 0.65 -12.65
CA GLY A 123 -20.67 1.44 -12.57
C GLY A 123 -21.01 2.10 -13.91
N PRO A 124 -22.23 2.67 -14.04
CA PRO A 124 -22.71 3.31 -15.27
C PRO A 124 -22.13 4.72 -15.48
N GLY A 125 -21.23 5.17 -14.61
CA GLY A 125 -20.75 6.54 -14.52
C GLY A 125 -21.38 7.30 -13.35
N ILE A 126 -20.67 8.31 -12.85
CA ILE A 126 -21.03 9.05 -11.63
C ILE A 126 -22.43 9.68 -11.69
N GLY A 127 -22.88 10.17 -12.86
CA GLY A 127 -24.19 10.80 -13.02
C GLY A 127 -25.38 9.82 -13.04
N SER A 128 -25.12 8.52 -13.07
CA SER A 128 -26.17 7.48 -13.10
C SER A 128 -26.02 6.42 -11.99
N SER A 129 -24.88 6.39 -11.30
CA SER A 129 -24.65 5.55 -10.14
C SER A 129 -25.28 6.16 -8.88
N GLN A 130 -25.54 5.33 -7.87
CA GLN A 130 -26.04 5.76 -6.55
C GLN A 130 -25.21 5.21 -5.39
N SER A 131 -24.11 4.49 -5.66
CA SER A 131 -23.43 3.68 -4.65
C SER A 131 -21.91 3.68 -4.82
N SER A 132 -21.23 2.91 -3.97
CA SER A 132 -19.79 2.58 -4.07
C SER A 132 -19.60 1.35 -4.95
N GLY A 133 -18.39 1.14 -5.46
CA GLY A 133 -18.07 -0.06 -6.25
C GLY A 133 -18.00 -1.31 -5.40
N VAL A 134 -17.16 -1.28 -4.37
CA VAL A 134 -17.01 -2.35 -3.40
C VAL A 134 -17.24 -1.76 -2.02
N GLN A 135 -18.12 -2.37 -1.22
CA GLN A 135 -18.49 -1.87 0.10
C GLN A 135 -18.48 -3.01 1.13
N PHE A 136 -17.76 -2.79 2.22
CA PHE A 136 -17.74 -3.65 3.40
C PHE A 136 -18.20 -2.84 4.60
N TYR A 137 -19.15 -3.36 5.36
CA TYR A 137 -19.69 -2.65 6.52
C TYR A 137 -19.86 -3.59 7.72
N ASN A 138 -19.31 -3.21 8.87
CA ASN A 138 -19.45 -3.94 10.13
C ASN A 138 -20.14 -3.08 11.19
N ASP A 139 -21.38 -3.41 11.53
CA ASP A 139 -22.14 -2.81 12.63
C ASP A 139 -22.48 -3.82 13.72
N SER A 140 -21.74 -4.93 13.80
CA SER A 140 -21.80 -5.80 14.96
C SER A 140 -21.41 -5.02 16.22
N THR A 141 -21.70 -5.52 17.42
CA THR A 141 -21.31 -4.81 18.66
C THR A 141 -19.91 -5.26 19.12
N ASN A 142 -18.94 -4.33 19.13
CA ASN A 142 -17.54 -4.57 19.53
C ASN A 142 -16.91 -5.82 18.88
N ALA A 143 -17.21 -6.07 17.61
CA ALA A 143 -16.72 -7.25 16.90
C ALA A 143 -15.63 -6.87 15.89
N HIS A 144 -14.54 -7.63 15.92
CA HIS A 144 -13.42 -7.49 15.00
C HIS A 144 -13.45 -8.61 13.96
N LEU A 145 -13.79 -8.25 12.74
CA LEU A 145 -13.88 -9.20 11.63
C LEU A 145 -12.54 -9.25 10.90
N GLN A 146 -12.02 -10.45 10.67
CA GLN A 146 -10.65 -10.59 10.19
C GLN A 146 -10.55 -10.97 8.72
N HIS A 147 -9.40 -10.66 8.12
CA HIS A 147 -8.95 -11.19 6.82
C HIS A 147 -9.84 -10.74 5.66
N LEU A 148 -9.64 -9.50 5.23
CA LEU A 148 -10.09 -9.01 3.94
C LEU A 148 -8.91 -8.87 2.99
N ARG A 149 -9.05 -9.38 1.76
CA ARG A 149 -8.05 -9.21 0.69
C ARG A 149 -8.69 -8.61 -0.55
N PHE A 150 -8.13 -7.51 -1.01
CA PHE A 150 -8.49 -6.87 -2.27
C PHE A 150 -7.22 -6.83 -3.12
N ASP A 151 -7.18 -7.58 -4.21
CA ASP A 151 -5.97 -7.69 -5.02
C ASP A 151 -6.26 -7.63 -6.51
N SER A 152 -5.54 -6.78 -7.24
CA SER A 152 -5.75 -6.62 -8.69
C SER A 152 -7.19 -6.25 -9.04
N LEU A 153 -7.78 -5.29 -8.31
CA LEU A 153 -9.11 -4.76 -8.61
C LEU A 153 -9.03 -3.54 -9.52
N ASP A 154 -10.02 -3.39 -10.39
CA ASP A 154 -10.25 -2.19 -11.18
C ASP A 154 -11.68 -1.71 -10.91
N VAL A 155 -11.84 -0.55 -10.28
CA VAL A 155 -13.16 -0.08 -9.83
C VAL A 155 -13.42 1.34 -10.28
N SER A 156 -14.48 1.52 -11.08
CA SER A 156 -14.80 2.82 -11.68
C SER A 156 -16.27 3.06 -11.98
N GLY A 157 -16.62 4.34 -12.12
CA GLY A 157 -17.95 4.77 -12.55
C GLY A 157 -19.01 4.77 -11.43
N TYR A 158 -18.57 4.81 -10.17
CA TYR A 158 -19.46 4.82 -9.00
C TYR A 158 -19.64 6.23 -8.42
N LEU A 159 -20.84 6.58 -7.95
CA LEU A 159 -21.11 7.91 -7.41
C LEU A 159 -20.37 8.16 -6.09
N ARG A 160 -20.20 7.12 -5.27
CA ARG A 160 -19.51 7.20 -3.98
C ARG A 160 -18.04 6.84 -4.14
N ALA A 161 -17.52 5.90 -3.35
CA ALA A 161 -16.13 5.47 -3.44
C ALA A 161 -15.95 4.27 -4.39
N GLY A 162 -14.76 4.09 -4.95
CA GLY A 162 -14.39 2.83 -5.60
C GLY A 162 -14.41 1.68 -4.59
N LEU A 163 -13.68 1.80 -3.49
CA LEU A 163 -13.72 0.88 -2.34
C LEU A 163 -14.06 1.64 -1.06
N GLU A 164 -15.04 1.15 -0.31
CA GLU A 164 -15.43 1.67 1.00
C GLU A 164 -15.40 0.53 2.04
N VAL A 165 -14.61 0.68 3.10
CA VAL A 165 -14.58 -0.26 4.24
C VAL A 165 -14.92 0.47 5.53
N GLY A 166 -16.14 0.28 6.01
CA GLY A 166 -16.71 1.00 7.14
C GLY A 166 -17.01 0.12 8.35
N SER A 167 -17.05 0.74 9.52
CA SER A 167 -17.58 0.13 10.74
C SER A 167 -18.35 1.12 11.62
N TRP A 168 -19.22 0.56 12.45
CA TRP A 168 -20.05 1.31 13.40
C TRP A 168 -20.24 0.50 14.69
N ASN A 169 -20.83 1.13 15.71
CA ASN A 169 -21.07 0.58 17.05
C ASN A 169 -19.78 0.41 17.88
N SER A 170 -19.31 1.52 18.45
CA SER A 170 -18.15 1.59 19.34
C SER A 170 -16.90 1.03 18.64
N THR A 171 -16.25 0.01 19.20
CA THR A 171 -14.93 -0.47 18.75
C THR A 171 -14.98 -1.54 17.66
N SER A 172 -16.16 -1.82 17.10
CA SER A 172 -16.25 -2.76 15.97
C SER A 172 -15.40 -2.32 14.79
N GLY A 173 -14.83 -3.28 14.09
CA GLY A 173 -14.08 -2.99 12.89
C GLY A 173 -13.59 -4.23 12.16
N TYR A 174 -12.50 -4.04 11.43
CA TYR A 174 -11.89 -5.05 10.59
C TYR A 174 -10.41 -5.12 10.89
N ASP A 175 -9.92 -6.33 11.15
CA ASP A 175 -8.51 -6.57 11.41
C ASP A 175 -7.87 -7.30 10.25
N ASN A 176 -6.57 -7.07 10.04
CA ASN A 176 -5.79 -7.76 9.01
C ASN A 176 -6.44 -7.59 7.63
N VAL A 177 -6.47 -6.36 7.14
CA VAL A 177 -6.99 -5.99 5.81
C VAL A 177 -5.83 -5.66 4.89
N ARG A 178 -5.82 -6.24 3.69
CA ARG A 178 -4.78 -5.97 2.67
C ARG A 178 -5.44 -5.54 1.36
N ILE A 179 -5.05 -4.36 0.87
CA ILE A 179 -5.50 -3.80 -0.41
C ILE A 179 -4.26 -3.63 -1.27
N THR A 180 -4.15 -4.39 -2.36
CA THR A 180 -2.93 -4.44 -3.17
C THR A 180 -3.19 -4.39 -4.66
N ASN A 181 -2.26 -3.81 -5.42
CA ASN A 181 -2.23 -3.88 -6.89
C ASN A 181 -3.54 -3.41 -7.55
N SER A 182 -4.28 -2.51 -6.90
CA SER A 182 -5.66 -2.16 -7.28
C SER A 182 -5.77 -0.70 -7.67
N GLN A 183 -6.72 -0.39 -8.55
CA GLN A 183 -6.98 0.95 -9.04
C GLN A 183 -8.44 1.36 -8.81
N PHE A 184 -8.63 2.58 -8.35
CA PHE A 184 -9.93 3.16 -8.01
C PHE A 184 -10.05 4.53 -8.68
N HIS A 185 -10.82 4.61 -9.76
CA HIS A 185 -10.83 5.81 -10.62
C HIS A 185 -12.19 6.16 -11.18
N ALA A 186 -12.37 7.41 -11.60
CA ALA A 186 -13.64 7.90 -12.14
C ALA A 186 -14.83 7.64 -11.19
N ASN A 187 -14.60 7.79 -9.88
CA ASN A 187 -15.64 7.68 -8.84
C ASN A 187 -15.91 9.05 -8.21
N GLY A 188 -17.14 9.31 -7.75
CA GLY A 188 -17.56 10.63 -7.31
C GLY A 188 -16.97 11.05 -5.96
N GLU A 189 -17.16 10.29 -4.89
CA GLU A 189 -16.73 10.68 -3.53
C GLU A 189 -15.24 10.38 -3.26
N GLY A 190 -14.66 9.39 -3.93
CA GLY A 190 -13.23 9.12 -3.86
C GLY A 190 -12.81 7.76 -4.43
N GLY A 191 -11.50 7.50 -4.45
CA GLY A 191 -10.96 6.22 -4.89
C GLY A 191 -11.19 5.13 -3.85
N PHE A 192 -10.50 5.22 -2.72
CA PHE A 192 -10.64 4.31 -1.59
C PHE A 192 -10.84 5.09 -0.29
N SER A 193 -11.79 4.65 0.52
CA SER A 193 -12.04 5.18 1.87
C SER A 193 -12.26 4.09 2.90
N SER A 194 -11.77 4.33 4.12
CA SER A 194 -12.24 3.63 5.32
C SER A 194 -12.80 4.59 6.36
N TYR A 195 -13.63 4.06 7.27
CA TYR A 195 -14.12 4.78 8.44
C TYR A 195 -14.54 3.84 9.58
N ALA A 196 -14.38 4.30 10.81
CA ALA A 196 -14.90 3.66 12.01
C ALA A 196 -15.92 4.57 12.74
N TYR A 197 -16.48 4.07 13.84
CA TYR A 197 -17.30 4.89 14.72
C TYR A 197 -16.45 5.99 15.36
N PHE A 198 -16.48 7.19 14.82
CA PHE A 198 -15.72 8.31 15.35
C PHE A 198 -16.21 8.76 16.75
N PRO A 199 -15.31 9.07 17.71
CA PRO A 199 -13.85 9.16 17.61
C PRO A 199 -13.10 7.91 18.11
N GLU A 200 -13.64 6.71 17.86
CA GLU A 200 -13.03 5.44 18.27
C GLU A 200 -12.20 4.81 17.15
N ILE A 201 -11.18 4.06 17.54
CA ILE A 201 -10.44 3.16 16.64
C ILE A 201 -11.13 1.81 16.62
N GLY A 202 -11.64 1.41 15.46
CA GLY A 202 -12.25 0.09 15.25
C GLY A 202 -11.36 -0.89 14.47
N HIS A 203 -10.49 -0.39 13.59
CA HIS A 203 -9.73 -1.20 12.65
C HIS A 203 -8.30 -1.43 13.11
N HIS A 204 -7.72 -2.60 12.78
CA HIS A 204 -6.34 -2.93 13.17
C HIS A 204 -5.55 -3.67 12.07
N ASP A 205 -4.24 -3.44 11.98
CA ASP A 205 -3.32 -4.16 11.08
C ASP A 205 -3.73 -4.10 9.59
N TRP A 206 -3.67 -2.90 9.01
CA TRP A 206 -3.97 -2.68 7.60
C TRP A 206 -2.71 -2.49 6.76
N TYR A 207 -2.81 -2.89 5.49
CA TYR A 207 -1.80 -2.58 4.49
C TYR A 207 -2.45 -2.23 3.16
N VAL A 208 -2.02 -1.09 2.60
CA VAL A 208 -2.42 -0.59 1.29
C VAL A 208 -1.14 -0.45 0.47
N GLY A 209 -0.99 -1.25 -0.58
CA GLY A 209 0.27 -1.35 -1.30
C GLY A 209 0.11 -1.40 -2.81
N ASN A 210 0.89 -0.62 -3.55
CA ASN A 210 0.86 -0.66 -5.03
C ASN A 210 -0.52 -0.32 -5.61
N CYS A 211 -1.20 0.68 -5.03
CA CYS A 211 -2.54 1.08 -5.45
C CYS A 211 -2.54 2.43 -6.19
N LYS A 212 -3.58 2.65 -7.00
CA LYS A 212 -3.79 3.93 -7.69
C LYS A 212 -5.17 4.49 -7.40
N ALA A 213 -5.26 5.78 -7.13
CA ALA A 213 -6.54 6.49 -7.01
C ALA A 213 -6.51 7.79 -7.81
N TYR A 214 -7.28 7.85 -8.88
CA TYR A 214 -7.18 8.96 -9.81
C TYR A 214 -8.48 9.31 -10.51
N ASP A 215 -8.57 10.52 -11.07
CA ASP A 215 -9.74 11.02 -11.77
C ASP A 215 -11.03 10.90 -10.92
N ASN A 216 -10.94 11.09 -9.60
CA ASN A 216 -12.10 11.08 -8.71
C ASN A 216 -12.61 12.53 -8.50
N PRO A 217 -13.65 12.99 -9.23
CA PRO A 217 -13.98 14.42 -9.32
C PRO A 217 -14.36 15.10 -8.01
N GLY A 218 -15.02 14.41 -7.09
CA GLY A 218 -15.80 15.07 -6.05
C GLY A 218 -17.23 15.34 -6.47
N ARG A 219 -18.02 15.79 -5.49
CA ARG A 219 -19.46 16.00 -5.59
C ARG A 219 -19.81 17.44 -5.25
N PRO A 220 -20.04 18.30 -6.26
CA PRO A 220 -20.29 19.72 -6.02
C PRO A 220 -21.62 19.98 -5.29
N GLU A 221 -22.54 19.03 -5.33
CA GLU A 221 -23.81 19.06 -4.61
C GLU A 221 -23.69 18.73 -3.12
N LEU A 222 -22.51 18.31 -2.64
CA LEU A 222 -22.22 18.04 -1.22
C LEU A 222 -21.27 19.10 -0.62
N PRO A 223 -21.70 20.37 -0.46
CA PRO A 223 -20.82 21.48 -0.07
C PRO A 223 -20.26 21.36 1.36
N ASN A 224 -20.77 20.43 2.16
CA ASN A 224 -20.34 20.19 3.53
C ASN A 224 -19.50 18.92 3.69
N SER A 225 -19.22 18.19 2.61
CA SER A 225 -18.43 16.95 2.65
C SER A 225 -17.19 17.07 1.78
N ALA A 226 -16.03 16.70 2.33
CA ALA A 226 -14.79 16.57 1.57
C ALA A 226 -14.92 15.38 0.61
N THR A 227 -15.07 15.65 -0.69
CA THR A 227 -15.28 14.61 -1.71
C THR A 227 -14.25 14.72 -2.82
N GLY A 228 -14.06 13.63 -3.57
CA GLY A 228 -13.04 13.56 -4.61
C GLY A 228 -11.67 13.28 -4.00
N ASN A 229 -11.62 12.44 -2.98
CA ASN A 229 -10.37 12.03 -2.36
C ASN A 229 -9.70 10.90 -3.16
N GLY A 230 -8.38 10.78 -3.07
CA GLY A 230 -7.67 9.60 -3.59
C GLY A 230 -7.83 8.40 -2.66
N ILE A 231 -6.87 8.21 -1.75
CA ILE A 231 -6.80 7.13 -0.76
C ILE A 231 -6.95 7.73 0.64
N VAL A 232 -7.98 7.30 1.36
CA VAL A 232 -8.27 7.75 2.73
C VAL A 232 -8.31 6.57 3.67
N VAL A 233 -7.49 6.60 4.72
CA VAL A 233 -7.53 5.62 5.82
C VAL A 233 -7.95 6.31 7.11
N SER A 234 -8.91 5.73 7.84
CA SER A 234 -9.35 6.29 9.12
C SER A 234 -9.88 5.27 10.11
N GLY A 235 -9.75 5.63 11.40
CA GLY A 235 -10.16 4.80 12.53
C GLY A 235 -9.34 3.51 12.67
N ILE A 236 -8.03 3.57 12.37
CA ILE A 236 -7.15 2.40 12.29
C ILE A 236 -5.96 2.52 13.24
N ASP A 237 -5.69 1.46 14.00
CA ASP A 237 -4.42 1.26 14.71
C ASP A 237 -3.51 0.29 13.94
N GLY A 238 -2.39 0.82 13.46
CA GLY A 238 -1.40 0.10 12.64
C GLY A 238 -1.83 -0.02 11.19
N VAL A 239 -1.47 0.98 10.38
CA VAL A 239 -1.70 0.95 8.93
C VAL A 239 -0.46 1.42 8.17
N MET A 240 -0.09 0.66 7.15
CA MET A 240 0.96 1.02 6.20
C MET A 240 0.32 1.31 4.83
N VAL A 241 0.61 2.48 4.28
CA VAL A 241 0.27 2.86 2.90
C VAL A 241 1.58 3.05 2.15
N GLU A 242 1.87 2.20 1.15
CA GLU A 242 3.11 2.30 0.40
C GLU A 242 3.03 2.03 -1.10
N HIS A 243 3.93 2.65 -1.86
CA HIS A 243 4.00 2.48 -3.31
C HIS A 243 2.68 2.82 -4.03
N CYS A 244 1.90 3.75 -3.48
CA CYS A 244 0.64 4.18 -4.05
C CYS A 244 0.80 5.49 -4.83
N THR A 245 -0.05 5.67 -5.84
CA THR A 245 -0.13 6.93 -6.59
C THR A 245 -1.53 7.52 -6.51
N ALA A 246 -1.65 8.82 -6.22
CA ALA A 246 -2.94 9.52 -6.30
C ALA A 246 -2.83 10.85 -7.04
N TYR A 247 -3.67 11.04 -8.07
CA TYR A 247 -3.61 12.23 -8.92
C TYR A 247 -4.94 12.60 -9.57
N HIS A 248 -5.08 13.87 -9.96
CA HIS A 248 -6.29 14.41 -10.62
C HIS A 248 -7.55 14.09 -9.83
N ASN A 249 -7.53 14.29 -8.52
CA ASN A 249 -8.71 14.09 -7.68
C ASN A 249 -9.23 15.46 -7.21
N GLY A 250 -10.54 15.59 -7.03
CA GLY A 250 -11.12 16.71 -6.27
C GLY A 250 -11.51 17.98 -7.04
N TRP A 251 -11.41 18.02 -8.37
CA TRP A 251 -11.67 19.23 -9.15
C TRP A 251 -13.12 19.74 -9.12
N LEU A 252 -14.08 18.92 -8.67
CA LEU A 252 -15.47 19.30 -8.41
C LEU A 252 -15.83 19.38 -6.92
N ASN A 253 -14.84 19.30 -6.02
CA ASN A 253 -15.11 19.46 -4.59
C ASN A 253 -15.63 20.87 -4.27
N ALA A 254 -16.72 20.95 -3.52
CA ALA A 254 -17.39 22.20 -3.18
C ALA A 254 -17.21 22.65 -1.71
N ARG A 255 -16.44 21.91 -0.90
CA ARG A 255 -16.23 22.20 0.52
C ARG A 255 -14.88 22.90 0.74
N GLY A 256 -14.85 23.91 1.62
CA GLY A 256 -13.60 24.35 2.25
C GLY A 256 -13.14 23.34 3.31
N GLY A 257 -12.06 22.59 3.05
CA GLY A 257 -11.53 21.54 3.93
C GLY A 257 -11.70 20.15 3.31
N GLY A 258 -10.72 19.71 2.53
CA GLY A 258 -10.68 18.53 1.68
C GLY A 258 -10.92 18.89 0.20
N PRO A 259 -10.50 18.03 -0.75
CA PRO A 259 -9.94 16.70 -0.57
C PRO A 259 -8.41 16.68 -0.54
N ALA A 260 -7.81 15.50 -0.35
CA ALA A 260 -6.39 15.27 -0.55
C ALA A 260 -6.14 13.96 -1.32
N GLY A 261 -4.92 13.81 -1.85
CA GLY A 261 -4.49 12.65 -2.61
C GLY A 261 -4.40 11.39 -1.76
N ILE A 262 -3.48 11.35 -0.78
CA ILE A 262 -3.28 10.19 0.11
C ILE A 262 -3.19 10.68 1.55
N TRP A 263 -4.15 10.30 2.39
CA TRP A 263 -4.23 10.85 3.73
C TRP A 263 -4.87 9.91 4.74
N GLY A 264 -4.66 10.23 6.02
CA GLY A 264 -5.35 9.55 7.10
C GLY A 264 -5.77 10.48 8.22
N TRP A 265 -6.87 10.12 8.86
CA TRP A 265 -7.43 10.82 10.01
C TRP A 265 -7.81 9.80 11.07
N ASP A 266 -7.76 10.19 12.33
CA ASP A 266 -8.11 9.35 13.47
C ASP A 266 -7.38 7.98 13.49
N CYS A 267 -6.11 7.97 13.08
CA CYS A 267 -5.27 6.78 13.04
C CYS A 267 -4.27 6.74 14.21
N ASN A 268 -3.83 5.54 14.59
CA ASN A 268 -2.63 5.35 15.40
C ASN A 268 -1.61 4.53 14.60
N ALA A 269 -0.33 4.86 14.69
CA ALA A 269 0.74 4.15 13.98
C ALA A 269 0.49 4.04 12.45
N LEU A 270 0.03 5.14 11.83
CA LEU A 270 -0.06 5.27 10.38
C LEU A 270 1.33 5.56 9.81
N THR A 271 1.76 4.78 8.81
CA THR A 271 2.92 5.11 7.98
C THR A 271 2.51 5.25 6.53
N ILE A 272 2.84 6.37 5.89
CA ILE A 272 2.73 6.56 4.44
C ILE A 272 4.14 6.67 3.88
N GLN A 273 4.51 5.78 2.96
CA GLN A 273 5.86 5.76 2.40
C GLN A 273 6.00 5.35 0.95
N TYR A 274 7.01 5.85 0.26
CA TYR A 274 7.29 5.52 -1.15
C TYR A 274 6.10 5.78 -2.08
N CYS A 275 5.22 6.71 -1.70
CA CYS A 275 4.05 7.09 -2.48
C CYS A 275 4.34 8.35 -3.31
N GLU A 276 3.55 8.53 -4.34
CA GLU A 276 3.55 9.73 -5.18
C GLU A 276 2.15 10.34 -5.21
N SER A 277 2.04 11.65 -4.99
CA SER A 277 0.74 12.31 -5.11
C SER A 277 0.85 13.67 -5.78
N HIS A 278 0.09 13.85 -6.86
CA HIS A 278 0.32 14.98 -7.73
C HIS A 278 -0.94 15.48 -8.42
N HIS A 279 -0.96 16.76 -8.78
CA HIS A 279 -2.05 17.35 -9.56
C HIS A 279 -3.44 17.07 -8.95
N ASN A 280 -3.54 16.98 -7.62
CA ASN A 280 -4.83 16.98 -6.95
C ASN A 280 -5.36 18.41 -6.87
N GLU A 281 -6.69 18.53 -6.82
CA GLU A 281 -7.42 19.77 -6.98
C GLU A 281 -8.44 19.93 -5.84
N ALA A 282 -8.93 21.15 -5.64
CA ALA A 282 -9.90 21.47 -4.58
C ALA A 282 -11.19 22.16 -5.08
N GLY A 283 -11.47 22.12 -6.38
CA GLY A 283 -12.64 22.77 -6.97
C GLY A 283 -12.76 24.27 -6.64
N GLY A 284 -11.63 24.95 -6.44
CA GLY A 284 -11.56 26.37 -6.05
C GLY A 284 -11.54 26.64 -4.54
N HIS A 285 -11.53 25.61 -3.69
CA HIS A 285 -11.49 25.72 -2.23
C HIS A 285 -10.10 25.43 -1.66
N ARG A 286 -9.99 25.31 -0.33
CA ARG A 286 -8.74 24.99 0.39
C ARG A 286 -8.51 23.48 0.46
N ASP A 287 -7.25 23.10 0.59
CA ASP A 287 -6.70 21.74 0.48
C ASP A 287 -6.48 21.38 -0.99
N GLY A 288 -6.83 20.18 -1.46
CA GLY A 288 -6.39 19.69 -2.77
C GLY A 288 -4.89 19.37 -2.76
N GLY A 289 -4.37 18.94 -1.61
CA GLY A 289 -2.96 18.63 -1.40
C GLY A 289 -2.59 17.18 -1.74
N GLY A 290 -1.29 16.89 -1.71
CA GLY A 290 -0.74 15.56 -1.95
C GLY A 290 -0.98 14.61 -0.78
N PHE A 291 -0.45 14.96 0.40
CA PHE A 291 -0.49 14.14 1.60
C PHE A 291 -1.03 14.88 2.81
N ASP A 292 -1.73 14.17 3.69
CA ASP A 292 -2.28 14.75 4.92
C ASP A 292 -2.26 13.76 6.10
N LEU A 293 -1.77 14.24 7.24
CA LEU A 293 -2.03 13.66 8.57
C LEU A 293 -3.02 14.58 9.26
N ASP A 294 -4.26 14.12 9.37
CA ASP A 294 -5.39 14.88 9.86
C ASP A 294 -5.74 14.46 11.30
N GLY A 295 -6.74 15.11 11.90
CA GLY A 295 -7.01 15.11 13.32
C GLY A 295 -7.15 13.72 13.93
N GLY A 296 -6.60 13.57 15.13
CA GLY A 296 -6.55 12.29 15.85
C GLY A 296 -5.46 11.32 15.42
N CYS A 297 -4.60 11.70 14.46
CA CYS A 297 -3.42 10.91 14.13
C CYS A 297 -2.40 10.90 15.28
N THR A 298 -1.97 9.71 15.71
CA THR A 298 -0.93 9.54 16.74
C THR A 298 0.18 8.59 16.28
N ASN A 299 1.41 8.81 16.72
CA ASN A 299 2.56 7.93 16.41
C ASN A 299 2.75 7.70 14.89
N SER A 300 2.50 8.71 14.07
CA SER A 300 2.32 8.56 12.63
C SER A 300 3.45 9.17 11.82
N ILE A 301 3.78 8.58 10.67
CA ILE A 301 4.98 8.86 9.89
C ILE A 301 4.64 9.09 8.41
N LEU A 302 5.05 10.23 7.87
CA LEU A 302 5.17 10.47 6.43
C LEU A 302 6.65 10.39 6.05
N GLN A 303 7.04 9.42 5.20
CA GLN A 303 8.44 9.30 4.78
C GLN A 303 8.65 8.84 3.34
N TYR A 304 9.70 9.32 2.67
CA TYR A 304 10.06 8.87 1.32
C TYR A 304 8.97 9.09 0.25
N ASN A 305 8.09 10.07 0.46
CA ASN A 305 7.01 10.38 -0.46
C ASN A 305 7.37 11.55 -1.37
N TYR A 306 6.84 11.55 -2.58
CA TYR A 306 6.99 12.64 -3.55
C TYR A 306 5.65 13.29 -3.81
N SER A 307 5.56 14.58 -3.52
CA SER A 307 4.39 15.41 -3.81
C SER A 307 4.74 16.44 -4.85
N HIS A 308 3.91 16.62 -5.88
CA HIS A 308 4.15 17.69 -6.83
C HIS A 308 2.93 18.23 -7.56
N ASP A 309 3.00 19.52 -7.92
CA ASP A 309 2.02 20.21 -8.77
C ASP A 309 0.56 20.11 -8.25
N ASN A 310 0.36 19.94 -6.95
CA ASN A 310 -0.98 19.96 -6.36
C ASN A 310 -1.50 21.40 -6.22
N ASP A 311 -2.82 21.58 -6.33
CA ASP A 311 -3.49 22.87 -6.08
C ASP A 311 -3.21 23.37 -4.66
N GLY A 312 -3.17 22.43 -3.71
CA GLY A 312 -2.94 22.62 -2.28
C GLY A 312 -1.59 22.12 -1.78
N PRO A 313 -1.43 21.91 -0.47
CA PRO A 313 -0.14 21.66 0.15
C PRO A 313 0.47 20.31 -0.27
N GLY A 314 1.80 20.22 -0.21
CA GLY A 314 2.47 18.94 -0.42
C GLY A 314 2.25 17.99 0.76
N TYR A 315 2.48 18.51 1.97
CA TYR A 315 2.27 17.83 3.23
C TYR A 315 1.43 18.71 4.16
N LEU A 316 0.23 18.24 4.51
CA LEU A 316 -0.66 18.86 5.46
C LEU A 316 -0.57 18.14 6.81
N LEU A 317 -0.50 18.93 7.89
CA LEU A 317 -0.75 18.47 9.24
C LEU A 317 -1.89 19.32 9.78
N VAL A 318 -3.03 18.68 10.04
CA VAL A 318 -4.23 19.41 10.46
C VAL A 318 -4.91 18.77 11.67
N GLN A 319 -5.26 19.59 12.66
CA GLN A 319 -6.08 19.18 13.81
C GLN A 319 -7.36 20.01 13.86
N PHE A 320 -8.49 19.31 13.99
CA PHE A 320 -9.82 19.91 14.04
C PHE A 320 -10.55 19.58 15.35
N ASP A 321 -11.59 20.37 15.65
CA ASP A 321 -12.42 20.17 16.83
C ASP A 321 -13.06 18.77 16.86
N TYR A 322 -13.24 18.21 18.05
CA TYR A 322 -13.81 16.87 18.30
C TYR A 322 -12.94 15.68 17.93
N ALA A 323 -11.83 15.85 17.19
CA ALA A 323 -10.89 14.77 16.94
C ALA A 323 -10.25 14.24 18.23
N ARG A 324 -9.69 13.02 18.18
CA ARG A 324 -8.79 12.56 19.24
C ARG A 324 -7.55 13.46 19.33
N ALA A 325 -6.81 13.34 20.43
CA ALA A 325 -5.52 14.00 20.57
C ALA A 325 -4.60 13.62 19.39
N MET A 326 -3.91 14.60 18.83
CA MET A 326 -3.01 14.42 17.69
C MET A 326 -1.58 14.72 18.14
N HIS A 327 -0.73 13.68 18.14
CA HIS A 327 0.62 13.84 18.68
C HIS A 327 1.62 12.79 18.19
N ASP A 328 2.91 13.12 18.39
CA ASP A 328 4.07 12.28 18.05
C ASP A 328 4.08 11.91 16.56
N LEU A 329 4.21 12.95 15.74
CA LEU A 329 4.19 12.89 14.28
C LEU A 329 5.60 13.05 13.72
N VAL A 330 5.88 12.35 12.63
CA VAL A 330 7.17 12.45 11.92
C VAL A 330 6.93 12.71 10.44
N VAL A 331 7.58 13.74 9.89
CA VAL A 331 7.60 14.01 8.45
C VAL A 331 9.06 14.08 8.02
N ARG A 332 9.54 13.06 7.31
CA ARG A 332 10.97 12.96 6.98
C ARG A 332 11.32 12.43 5.62
N TYR A 333 12.46 12.86 5.07
CA TYR A 333 12.97 12.34 3.81
C TYR A 333 11.91 12.36 2.70
N ASN A 334 11.04 13.36 2.69
CA ASN A 334 10.05 13.57 1.64
C ASN A 334 10.49 14.70 0.70
N ILE A 335 9.89 14.75 -0.49
CA ILE A 335 10.13 15.78 -1.50
C ILE A 335 8.80 16.41 -1.90
N SER A 336 8.64 17.72 -1.67
CA SER A 336 7.53 18.50 -2.24
C SER A 336 8.08 19.41 -3.33
N GLU A 337 7.52 19.32 -4.53
CA GLU A 337 7.90 20.13 -5.68
C GLU A 337 6.69 20.89 -6.24
N ASN A 338 6.76 22.21 -6.18
CA ASN A 338 5.76 23.09 -6.79
C ASN A 338 4.33 22.73 -6.36
N ASP A 339 4.13 22.43 -5.08
CA ASP A 339 2.79 22.32 -4.50
C ASP A 339 2.25 23.71 -4.13
N ALA A 340 0.98 23.78 -3.73
CA ALA A 340 0.20 24.98 -3.45
C ALA A 340 0.06 25.89 -4.68
N ARG A 341 -0.37 25.30 -5.81
CA ARG A 341 -0.43 25.96 -7.11
C ARG A 341 -1.64 26.84 -7.34
N GLN A 342 -2.74 26.59 -6.65
CA GLN A 342 -3.96 27.39 -6.80
C GLN A 342 -4.29 28.25 -5.59
N GLN A 343 -3.79 27.89 -4.41
CA GLN A 343 -4.11 28.56 -3.15
C GLN A 343 -2.85 29.07 -2.46
N GLU A 344 -2.99 30.13 -1.66
CA GLU A 344 -1.91 30.61 -0.77
C GLU A 344 -1.71 29.67 0.43
N GLN A 345 -1.31 28.44 0.15
CA GLN A 345 -0.95 27.40 1.12
C GLN A 345 0.57 27.23 1.13
N GLY A 346 1.09 26.03 1.39
CA GLY A 346 2.52 25.80 1.32
C GLY A 346 2.94 24.36 1.07
N GLY A 347 4.22 24.17 0.74
CA GLY A 347 4.80 22.83 0.57
C GLY A 347 4.61 21.98 1.82
N ILE A 348 4.76 22.59 3.00
CA ILE A 348 4.27 22.10 4.28
C ILE A 348 3.27 23.11 4.85
N LEU A 349 2.05 22.67 5.15
CA LEU A 349 1.01 23.47 5.79
C LEU A 349 0.63 22.85 7.14
N VAL A 350 0.54 23.69 8.17
CA VAL A 350 0.09 23.28 9.50
C VAL A 350 -1.09 24.14 9.92
N TYR A 351 -2.19 23.50 10.30
CA TYR A 351 -3.35 24.14 10.91
C TYR A 351 -3.80 23.37 12.14
N SER A 352 -4.03 24.05 13.25
CA SER A 352 -4.53 23.42 14.46
C SER A 352 -5.57 24.28 15.15
N GLU A 353 -6.74 23.70 15.35
CA GLU A 353 -7.66 24.15 16.38
C GLU A 353 -7.06 23.91 17.79
N PRO A 354 -7.52 24.62 18.84
CA PRO A 354 -7.02 24.44 20.20
C PRO A 354 -7.50 23.16 20.88
N TRP A 355 -8.37 22.39 20.23
CA TRP A 355 -8.98 21.17 20.75
C TRP A 355 -7.96 20.18 21.30
N LEU A 356 -8.17 19.73 22.54
CA LEU A 356 -7.27 18.81 23.28
C LEU A 356 -5.79 19.22 23.28
N GLY A 357 -5.50 20.52 23.19
CA GLY A 357 -4.13 21.05 23.17
C GLY A 357 -3.53 21.22 21.77
N GLY A 358 -4.31 20.98 20.72
CA GLY A 358 -3.89 21.10 19.33
C GLY A 358 -2.97 19.96 18.88
N ILE A 359 -1.97 20.28 18.05
CA ILE A 359 -0.97 19.30 17.61
C ILE A 359 0.25 19.35 18.54
N VAL A 360 0.63 18.20 19.10
CA VAL A 360 1.72 18.09 20.08
C VAL A 360 2.82 17.16 19.55
N ASN A 361 4.07 17.61 19.56
CA ASN A 361 5.23 16.86 19.07
C ASN A 361 5.13 16.47 17.59
N ALA A 362 5.71 17.30 16.72
CA ALA A 362 5.91 16.95 15.33
C ALA A 362 7.36 17.20 14.95
N ASP A 363 8.06 16.15 14.52
CA ASP A 363 9.43 16.22 14.05
C ASP A 363 9.45 16.19 12.52
N ILE A 364 9.78 17.34 11.91
CA ILE A 364 9.85 17.54 10.47
C ILE A 364 11.32 17.67 10.08
N TYR A 365 11.92 16.63 9.48
CA TYR A 365 13.35 16.67 9.19
C TYR A 365 13.79 15.99 7.92
N ASN A 366 14.91 16.45 7.36
CA ASN A 366 15.48 15.88 6.14
C ASN A 366 14.50 15.86 4.95
N ASN A 367 13.56 16.81 4.87
CA ASN A 367 12.72 16.97 3.68
C ASN A 367 13.37 17.94 2.69
N THR A 368 13.02 17.83 1.42
CA THR A 368 13.39 18.80 0.38
C THR A 368 12.13 19.45 -0.16
N ILE A 369 11.98 20.76 0.05
CA ILE A 369 10.80 21.54 -0.36
C ILE A 369 11.22 22.55 -1.42
N ILE A 370 10.59 22.48 -2.59
CA ILE A 370 10.91 23.28 -3.76
C ILE A 370 9.67 24.07 -4.18
N MET A 371 9.75 25.40 -4.10
CA MET A 371 8.63 26.29 -4.42
C MET A 371 8.94 27.13 -5.65
N GLY A 372 8.29 26.80 -6.77
CA GLY A 372 8.19 27.68 -7.94
C GLY A 372 6.99 28.62 -7.85
N ARG A 373 7.10 29.80 -8.48
CA ARG A 373 5.99 30.76 -8.53
C ARG A 373 4.83 30.20 -9.38
N PRO A 374 3.62 30.07 -8.81
CA PRO A 374 2.48 29.56 -9.57
C PRO A 374 2.06 30.51 -10.72
N ALA A 375 1.61 29.92 -11.83
CA ALA A 375 1.19 30.67 -13.02
C ALA A 375 -0.03 31.57 -12.78
N ASN A 376 -0.86 31.27 -11.78
CA ASN A 376 -2.03 32.06 -11.42
C ASN A 376 -1.69 33.35 -10.64
N GLY A 377 -0.40 33.59 -10.33
CA GLY A 377 0.07 34.77 -9.60
C GLY A 377 -0.04 34.69 -8.08
N SER A 378 -0.51 33.58 -7.51
CA SER A 378 -0.51 33.34 -6.07
C SER A 378 0.91 33.34 -5.48
N SER A 379 1.01 33.52 -4.17
CA SER A 379 2.29 33.61 -3.46
C SER A 379 2.34 32.61 -2.30
N PRO A 380 2.50 31.31 -2.57
CA PRO A 380 2.58 30.28 -1.54
C PRO A 380 3.85 30.44 -0.68
N SER A 381 3.89 29.72 0.43
CA SER A 381 5.05 29.65 1.32
C SER A 381 5.63 28.24 1.33
N ALA A 382 6.92 28.05 1.55
CA ALA A 382 7.46 26.70 1.64
C ALA A 382 7.01 26.00 2.92
N VAL A 383 7.11 26.68 4.06
CA VAL A 383 6.52 26.26 5.34
C VAL A 383 5.51 27.30 5.79
N TYR A 384 4.26 26.89 6.00
CA TYR A 384 3.19 27.75 6.47
C TYR A 384 2.57 27.20 7.76
N LEU A 385 2.78 27.90 8.87
CA LEU A 385 2.13 27.63 10.15
C LEU A 385 0.95 28.59 10.31
N LEU A 386 -0.24 28.12 9.94
CA LEU A 386 -1.44 28.94 9.82
C LEU A 386 -2.08 29.27 11.18
N SER A 387 -1.83 28.48 12.23
CA SER A 387 -2.34 28.72 13.57
C SER A 387 -1.29 28.49 14.67
N GLY A 388 -1.60 28.93 15.90
CA GLY A 388 -0.69 28.90 17.04
C GLY A 388 -0.86 27.75 18.03
N ASN A 389 -1.85 26.88 17.86
CA ASN A 389 -2.16 25.79 18.78
C ASN A 389 -1.27 24.57 18.51
N ILE A 390 0.05 24.79 18.52
CA ILE A 390 1.05 23.77 18.27
C ILE A 390 2.10 23.80 19.37
N SER A 391 2.64 22.62 19.72
CA SER A 391 3.73 22.52 20.69
C SER A 391 4.68 21.40 20.32
N GLY A 392 5.97 21.56 20.62
CA GLY A 392 6.98 20.55 20.30
C GLY A 392 7.21 20.36 18.79
N PHE A 393 6.91 21.35 17.96
CA PHE A 393 7.21 21.29 16.53
C PHE A 393 8.69 21.58 16.29
N THR A 394 9.34 20.73 15.52
CA THR A 394 10.73 20.90 15.14
C THR A 394 10.93 20.74 13.64
N PHE A 395 11.75 21.60 13.06
CA PHE A 395 12.13 21.60 11.66
C PHE A 395 13.65 21.50 11.59
N ARG A 396 14.20 20.36 11.16
CA ARG A 396 15.66 20.13 11.14
C ARG A 396 16.18 19.56 9.84
N ASN A 397 17.38 19.94 9.44
CA ASN A 397 18.05 19.37 8.27
C ASN A 397 17.18 19.39 6.99
N ASN A 398 16.22 20.29 6.84
CA ASN A 398 15.42 20.38 5.61
C ASN A 398 16.14 21.27 4.58
N ILE A 399 16.01 20.95 3.30
CA ILE A 399 16.30 21.90 2.22
C ILE A 399 15.00 22.63 1.89
N ILE A 400 15.05 23.95 1.91
CA ILE A 400 13.95 24.79 1.47
C ILE A 400 14.50 25.67 0.35
N GLN A 401 14.06 25.40 -0.87
CA GLN A 401 14.35 26.24 -2.04
C GLN A 401 13.07 26.92 -2.50
N ALA A 402 13.13 28.23 -2.72
CA ALA A 402 11.96 28.99 -3.16
C ALA A 402 12.35 30.07 -4.17
N ASP A 403 11.50 30.30 -5.17
CA ASP A 403 11.67 31.39 -6.13
C ASP A 403 11.76 32.75 -5.41
N PRO A 404 12.48 33.75 -5.99
CA PRO A 404 12.63 35.08 -5.43
C PRO A 404 11.33 35.70 -4.88
N GLY A 405 11.39 36.06 -3.60
CA GLY A 405 10.30 36.75 -2.90
C GLY A 405 9.16 35.86 -2.42
N LEU A 406 9.15 34.55 -2.73
CA LEU A 406 8.28 33.61 -2.01
C LEU A 406 8.77 33.43 -0.57
N ASN A 407 7.84 33.11 0.32
CA ASN A 407 8.15 32.94 1.74
C ASN A 407 8.80 31.59 2.00
N PHE A 408 9.94 31.57 2.67
CA PHE A 408 10.52 30.34 3.20
C PHE A 408 9.71 29.83 4.39
N VAL A 409 9.43 30.74 5.33
CA VAL A 409 8.62 30.47 6.52
C VAL A 409 7.60 31.59 6.65
N ARG A 410 6.33 31.21 6.76
CA ARG A 410 5.24 32.08 7.15
C ARG A 410 4.59 31.49 8.41
N THR A 411 4.52 32.26 9.48
CA THR A 411 3.87 31.82 10.72
C THR A 411 3.16 32.97 11.41
N PHE A 412 2.04 32.67 12.06
CA PHE A 412 1.35 33.60 12.97
C PHE A 412 1.63 33.30 14.45
N THR A 413 2.48 32.32 14.74
CA THR A 413 2.93 31.96 16.09
C THR A 413 4.45 31.94 16.17
N THR A 414 4.99 32.24 17.34
CA THR A 414 6.44 32.13 17.64
C THR A 414 6.74 31.11 18.73
N SER A 415 5.71 30.60 19.40
CA SER A 415 5.83 29.59 20.47
C SER A 415 5.59 28.19 19.93
N GLY A 416 6.21 27.20 20.56
CA GLY A 416 5.94 25.79 20.27
C GLY A 416 6.59 25.26 18.99
N VAL A 417 7.36 26.09 18.28
CA VAL A 417 8.06 25.72 17.03
C VAL A 417 9.54 26.11 17.05
N ARG A 418 10.36 25.24 16.47
CA ARG A 418 11.81 25.38 16.43
C ARG A 418 12.41 24.97 15.08
N PHE A 419 13.22 25.84 14.48
CA PHE A 419 14.00 25.58 13.26
C PHE A 419 15.50 25.50 13.58
N GLU A 420 16.15 24.41 13.20
CA GLU A 420 17.58 24.15 13.47
C GLU A 420 18.24 23.32 12.35
N GLY A 421 19.29 23.84 11.72
CA GLY A 421 20.09 23.13 10.73
C GLY A 421 19.46 23.01 9.34
N ASN A 422 18.51 23.88 8.98
CA ASN A 422 17.89 23.86 7.65
C ASN A 422 18.68 24.72 6.65
N ASP A 423 18.57 24.41 5.36
CA ASP A 423 19.06 25.28 4.29
C ASP A 423 17.91 26.08 3.67
N TYR A 424 18.16 27.37 3.40
CA TYR A 424 17.21 28.32 2.84
C TYR A 424 17.81 28.97 1.60
N TRP A 425 17.41 28.54 0.40
CA TRP A 425 18.00 29.02 -0.84
C TRP A 425 16.99 29.65 -1.80
N SER A 426 17.33 30.84 -2.30
CA SER A 426 16.55 31.54 -3.33
C SER A 426 17.44 31.81 -4.55
N PRO A 427 17.12 31.26 -5.73
CA PRO A 427 17.85 31.59 -6.96
C PRO A 427 17.75 33.08 -7.28
N GLY A 428 18.82 33.85 -7.04
CA GLY A 428 18.82 35.32 -7.21
C GLY A 428 18.80 36.11 -5.89
N GLY A 429 18.71 35.43 -4.74
CA GLY A 429 19.05 35.97 -3.42
C GLY A 429 17.95 36.73 -2.69
N THR A 430 16.79 36.99 -3.29
CA THR A 430 15.66 37.61 -2.59
C THR A 430 14.98 36.60 -1.67
N MET A 431 15.16 36.78 -0.35
CA MET A 431 14.55 35.95 0.67
C MET A 431 13.40 36.65 1.37
N LYS A 432 12.49 35.86 1.94
CA LYS A 432 11.38 36.37 2.74
C LYS A 432 11.02 35.40 3.87
N PHE A 433 10.96 35.93 5.09
CA PHE A 433 10.47 35.24 6.28
C PHE A 433 9.40 36.10 6.95
N ASP A 434 8.16 35.61 6.94
CA ASP A 434 7.04 36.22 7.65
C ASP A 434 6.92 35.54 9.02
N TRP A 435 7.41 36.20 10.06
CA TRP A 435 7.48 35.65 11.41
C TRP A 435 6.59 36.46 12.36
N ASN A 436 5.40 35.92 12.62
CA ASN A 436 4.30 36.60 13.31
C ASN A 436 3.94 37.92 12.60
N THR A 437 4.10 39.06 13.26
CA THR A 437 3.80 40.39 12.69
C THR A 437 5.01 41.02 12.00
N ALA A 438 6.17 40.38 12.03
CA ALA A 438 7.42 40.92 11.48
C ALA A 438 7.81 40.22 10.17
N GLN A 439 8.50 40.96 9.31
CA GLN A 439 9.01 40.44 8.03
C GLN A 439 10.52 40.64 7.98
N TYR A 440 11.23 39.64 7.46
CA TYR A 440 12.69 39.67 7.33
C TYR A 440 13.09 39.30 5.91
N GLY A 441 14.03 40.07 5.35
CA GLY A 441 14.57 39.87 4.00
C GLY A 441 15.82 39.00 3.94
N SER A 442 16.31 38.50 5.07
CA SER A 442 17.52 37.69 5.16
C SER A 442 17.45 36.68 6.30
N LEU A 443 18.17 35.56 6.13
CA LEU A 443 18.33 34.54 7.19
C LEU A 443 19.04 35.11 8.42
N SER A 444 20.01 36.00 8.26
CA SER A 444 20.74 36.61 9.38
C SER A 444 19.84 37.51 10.25
N ASP A 445 18.99 38.32 9.63
CA ASP A 445 18.09 39.22 10.36
C ASP A 445 17.01 38.42 11.09
N TRP A 446 16.42 37.44 10.40
CA TRP A 446 15.43 36.55 10.99
C TRP A 446 16.03 35.76 12.17
N ARG A 447 17.21 35.15 12.00
CA ARG A 447 17.93 34.43 13.07
C ARG A 447 18.18 35.32 14.28
N THR A 448 18.69 36.53 14.06
CA THR A 448 19.02 37.47 15.14
C THR A 448 17.77 37.88 15.94
N ALA A 449 16.67 38.15 15.25
CA ALA A 449 15.45 38.63 15.88
C ALA A 449 14.63 37.52 16.55
N SER A 450 14.65 36.30 16.00
CA SER A 450 13.80 35.19 16.44
C SER A 450 14.53 34.14 17.28
N THR A 451 15.86 34.13 17.29
CA THR A 451 16.71 33.05 17.82
C THR A 451 16.54 31.68 17.15
N GLN A 452 15.73 31.60 16.09
CA GLN A 452 15.66 30.43 15.21
C GLN A 452 17.02 30.20 14.56
N GLU A 453 17.33 28.96 14.17
CA GLU A 453 18.63 28.62 13.58
C GLU A 453 19.84 29.01 14.46
N THR A 454 19.68 28.87 15.79
CA THR A 454 20.73 29.13 16.79
C THR A 454 20.63 28.18 17.97
N MET A 455 21.50 27.18 18.06
CA MET A 455 21.49 26.18 19.12
C MET A 455 22.11 26.63 20.46
N ALA A 456 22.03 25.75 21.46
CA ALA A 456 22.63 25.93 22.78
C ALA A 456 24.09 26.41 22.70
N GLY A 457 24.46 27.33 23.59
CA GLY A 457 25.78 27.98 23.59
C GLY A 457 25.96 29.02 22.47
N GLY A 458 24.89 29.40 21.75
CA GLY A 458 24.95 30.40 20.68
C GLY A 458 25.49 29.87 19.36
N ARG A 459 25.56 28.54 19.18
CA ARG A 459 26.02 27.94 17.93
C ARG A 459 25.03 28.26 16.82
N THR A 460 25.44 29.10 15.88
CA THR A 460 24.68 29.37 14.66
C THR A 460 24.49 28.07 13.87
N THR A 461 23.24 27.82 13.48
CA THR A 461 22.87 26.77 12.52
C THR A 461 22.20 27.40 11.31
N GLY A 462 21.87 26.57 10.35
CA GLY A 462 21.11 26.96 9.18
C GLY A 462 21.95 27.63 8.12
N MET A 463 21.74 27.22 6.88
CA MET A 463 22.54 27.62 5.73
C MET A 463 21.69 28.42 4.74
N SER A 464 22.36 29.15 3.85
CA SER A 464 21.73 29.77 2.69
C SER A 464 22.70 29.63 1.52
N VAL A 465 22.74 28.43 0.97
CA VAL A 465 23.66 28.07 -0.12
C VAL A 465 22.88 27.33 -1.21
N ALA A 466 23.34 27.40 -2.46
CA ALA A 466 22.74 26.60 -3.51
C ALA A 466 22.83 25.11 -3.15
N PRO A 467 21.72 24.33 -3.17
CA PRO A 467 21.75 22.94 -2.77
C PRO A 467 22.71 22.07 -3.59
N GLY A 468 22.97 22.42 -4.85
CA GLY A 468 23.79 21.60 -5.75
C GLY A 468 23.08 20.30 -6.08
N PHE A 469 21.93 20.38 -6.75
CA PHE A 469 21.22 19.21 -7.24
C PHE A 469 21.82 18.72 -8.57
N VAL A 470 21.67 17.43 -8.86
CA VAL A 470 22.12 16.85 -10.13
C VAL A 470 21.44 17.51 -11.33
N SER A 471 22.21 17.76 -12.39
CA SER A 471 21.66 18.28 -13.65
C SER A 471 20.97 17.19 -14.48
N GLY A 472 19.84 17.53 -15.10
CA GLY A 472 19.13 16.65 -16.03
C GLY A 472 18.32 15.51 -15.41
N GLY A 473 18.11 15.53 -14.08
CA GLY A 473 17.12 14.66 -13.44
C GLY A 473 15.69 15.06 -13.79
N THR A 474 14.76 14.12 -13.70
CA THR A 474 13.31 14.34 -13.88
C THR A 474 12.54 13.89 -12.64
N GLY A 475 11.44 14.57 -12.35
CA GLY A 475 10.66 14.36 -11.13
C GLY A 475 11.54 14.41 -9.88
N ALA A 476 11.26 13.53 -8.91
CA ALA A 476 12.02 13.45 -7.67
C ALA A 476 13.55 13.28 -7.86
N GLN A 477 14.00 12.66 -8.95
CA GLN A 477 15.44 12.46 -9.21
C GLN A 477 16.19 13.77 -9.47
N ALA A 478 15.48 14.85 -9.81
CA ALA A 478 16.05 16.18 -9.97
C ALA A 478 16.58 16.76 -8.65
N PHE A 479 16.25 16.16 -7.50
CA PHE A 479 16.61 16.68 -6.16
C PHE A 479 17.64 15.82 -5.43
N LEU A 480 18.32 14.93 -6.16
CA LEU A 480 19.49 14.22 -5.64
C LEU A 480 20.63 15.23 -5.51
N LEU A 481 21.32 15.25 -4.37
CA LEU A 481 22.49 16.11 -4.18
C LEU A 481 23.66 15.60 -5.01
N GLU A 482 24.32 16.50 -5.72
CA GLU A 482 25.56 16.20 -6.43
C GLU A 482 26.74 16.04 -5.45
N ALA A 483 27.80 15.38 -5.89
CA ALA A 483 28.99 15.12 -5.08
C ALA A 483 29.70 16.39 -4.58
N THR A 484 29.48 17.53 -5.24
CA THR A 484 30.02 18.85 -4.87
C THR A 484 29.06 19.70 -4.06
N SER A 485 27.89 19.16 -3.69
CA SER A 485 26.91 19.90 -2.92
C SER A 485 27.52 20.40 -1.60
N PRO A 486 27.30 21.69 -1.24
CA PRO A 486 27.76 22.24 0.02
C PRO A 486 26.96 21.70 1.23
N LEU A 487 25.88 20.94 1.00
CA LEU A 487 25.00 20.41 2.03
C LEU A 487 25.39 19.01 2.51
N LEU A 488 26.42 18.41 1.89
CA LEU A 488 26.93 17.09 2.28
C LEU A 488 27.59 17.14 3.66
N GLY A 489 27.15 16.28 4.57
CA GLY A 489 27.67 16.17 5.94
C GLY A 489 27.49 17.43 6.81
N GLN A 490 26.61 18.35 6.42
CA GLN A 490 26.35 19.60 7.15
C GLN A 490 25.12 19.54 8.07
N GLY A 491 24.33 18.46 8.00
CA GLY A 491 23.16 18.26 8.83
C GLY A 491 23.54 18.03 10.30
N LEU A 492 22.58 18.29 11.18
CA LEU A 492 22.68 17.98 12.60
C LEU A 492 22.64 16.48 12.86
N ASN A 493 23.29 16.02 13.92
CA ASN A 493 23.20 14.63 14.33
C ASN A 493 21.89 14.39 15.09
N LEU A 494 20.86 13.97 14.36
CA LEU A 494 19.51 13.78 14.88
C LEU A 494 19.45 12.85 16.10
N LEU A 495 20.20 11.74 16.07
CA LEU A 495 20.18 10.77 17.15
C LEU A 495 20.92 11.27 18.40
N MET A 496 22.14 11.78 18.24
CA MET A 496 22.97 12.17 19.39
C MET A 496 22.54 13.49 20.02
N GLU A 497 22.06 14.45 19.23
CA GLU A 497 21.70 15.78 19.71
C GLU A 497 20.24 15.85 20.19
N PHE A 498 19.36 15.03 19.62
CA PHE A 498 17.91 15.14 19.85
C PHE A 498 17.19 13.81 20.16
N ASN A 499 17.91 12.68 20.19
CA ASN A 499 17.31 11.34 20.32
C ASN A 499 16.27 11.04 19.23
N LEU A 500 16.44 11.63 18.04
CA LEU A 500 15.60 11.39 16.88
C LEU A 500 16.21 10.30 16.00
N ASN A 501 15.45 9.25 15.73
CA ASN A 501 15.88 8.18 14.84
C ASN A 501 15.61 8.58 13.38
N PRO A 502 16.62 8.83 12.53
CA PRO A 502 16.42 9.19 11.13
C PRO A 502 15.81 8.04 10.30
N GLY A 503 15.73 6.82 10.83
CA GLY A 503 15.34 5.64 10.07
C GLY A 503 16.54 5.00 9.39
N PRO A 504 16.33 3.89 8.65
CA PRO A 504 17.42 3.12 8.07
C PRO A 504 17.93 3.67 6.74
N ARG A 505 17.13 4.50 6.05
CA ARG A 505 17.42 4.98 4.68
C ARG A 505 16.89 6.40 4.44
N ASP A 506 17.38 7.03 3.38
CA ASP A 506 16.86 8.29 2.83
C ASP A 506 15.77 8.05 1.76
N PHE A 507 15.33 9.12 1.08
CA PHE A 507 14.35 9.05 -0.02
C PHE A 507 14.78 8.11 -1.16
N TYR A 508 16.08 8.11 -1.50
CA TYR A 508 16.65 7.34 -2.60
C TYR A 508 17.06 5.92 -2.19
N GLY A 509 16.77 5.52 -0.95
CA GLY A 509 17.11 4.20 -0.42
C GLY A 509 18.57 4.06 0.01
N LEU A 510 19.34 5.15 0.07
CA LEU A 510 20.70 5.15 0.62
C LEU A 510 20.65 5.03 2.14
N PRO A 511 21.63 4.34 2.77
CA PRO A 511 21.65 4.19 4.21
C PRO A 511 21.84 5.55 4.90
N THR A 512 21.09 5.77 5.97
CA THR A 512 21.30 6.95 6.83
C THR A 512 22.69 6.94 7.47
N PRO A 513 23.19 8.12 7.90
CA PRO A 513 24.49 8.23 8.54
C PRO A 513 24.62 7.32 9.76
N ALA A 514 25.85 6.86 10.02
CA ALA A 514 26.13 6.17 11.28
C ALA A 514 25.82 7.10 12.46
N ALA A 515 25.47 6.53 13.62
CA ALA A 515 25.01 7.27 14.80
C ALA A 515 25.92 8.44 15.22
N THR A 516 27.23 8.37 14.98
CA THR A 516 28.19 9.42 15.35
C THR A 516 28.50 10.42 14.23
N ALA A 517 27.99 10.20 13.02
CA ALA A 517 28.26 11.03 11.84
C ALA A 517 27.18 12.09 11.66
N LEU A 518 27.58 13.23 11.08
CA LEU A 518 26.64 14.22 10.56
C LEU A 518 26.03 13.70 9.26
N GLY A 519 24.73 13.91 9.09
CA GLY A 519 24.03 13.63 7.84
C GLY A 519 24.07 14.77 6.86
N ASN A 520 23.45 14.57 5.71
CA ASN A 520 23.21 15.65 4.78
C ASN A 520 21.99 16.48 5.23
N ILE A 521 21.88 17.70 4.70
CA ILE A 521 20.64 18.48 4.77
C ILE A 521 19.79 18.07 3.56
N GLY A 522 18.51 17.79 3.78
CA GLY A 522 17.53 17.41 2.76
C GLY A 522 17.25 15.91 2.68
N ALA A 523 16.48 15.53 1.67
CA ALA A 523 15.98 14.16 1.46
C ALA A 523 17.03 13.16 0.94
N SER A 524 18.27 13.61 0.72
CA SER A 524 19.34 12.87 0.05
C SER A 524 20.57 12.72 0.95
N GLU A 525 20.90 11.51 1.39
CA GLU A 525 22.13 11.13 2.10
C GLU A 525 23.27 10.76 1.12
N ALA A 526 23.18 11.22 -0.14
CA ALA A 526 24.19 11.01 -1.19
C ALA A 526 25.64 11.10 -0.68
N ARG A 527 26.46 10.13 -1.10
CA ARG A 527 27.89 10.07 -0.82
C ARG A 527 28.68 10.18 -2.13
N PRO A 528 29.72 11.03 -2.23
CA PRO A 528 30.51 11.25 -3.45
C PRO A 528 31.14 10.00 -4.09
N ASP A 529 31.22 8.88 -3.37
CA ASP A 529 31.74 7.59 -3.83
C ASP A 529 30.66 6.61 -4.31
N ILE A 530 29.39 6.91 -4.07
CA ILE A 530 28.24 6.15 -4.56
C ILE A 530 27.53 7.02 -5.58
N THR A 531 27.90 6.88 -6.86
CA THR A 531 26.95 7.19 -7.91
C THR A 531 25.79 6.22 -7.74
N THR A 532 24.71 6.61 -7.08
CA THR A 532 23.42 5.93 -7.29
C THR A 532 23.08 6.15 -8.75
N PRO A 533 23.18 5.13 -9.60
CA PRO A 533 22.77 5.28 -10.97
C PRO A 533 21.26 5.54 -10.90
N LEU A 534 20.80 6.60 -11.57
CA LEU A 534 19.36 6.74 -11.80
C LEU A 534 18.87 5.42 -12.42
N PRO A 535 17.73 4.88 -11.96
CA PRO A 535 17.25 3.57 -12.39
C PRO A 535 17.10 3.53 -13.92
N VAL A 536 17.35 2.36 -14.51
CA VAL A 536 16.99 2.12 -15.92
C VAL A 536 15.51 2.40 -16.09
N GLU A 537 15.18 3.17 -17.11
CA GLU A 537 13.78 3.42 -17.44
C GLU A 537 13.25 2.20 -18.20
N LEU A 538 12.59 1.30 -17.46
CA LEU A 538 12.00 0.10 -18.00
C LEU A 538 10.73 0.44 -18.80
N ALA A 539 10.82 0.43 -20.12
CA ALA A 539 9.69 0.73 -21.00
C ALA A 539 8.60 -0.35 -20.94
N ARG A 540 8.99 -1.62 -20.82
CA ARG A 540 8.05 -2.76 -20.70
C ARG A 540 8.72 -3.98 -20.08
N PHE A 541 7.91 -4.82 -19.44
CA PHE A 541 8.29 -6.17 -19.03
C PHE A 541 7.07 -7.09 -19.12
N THR A 542 7.20 -8.21 -19.81
CA THR A 542 6.18 -9.25 -19.97
C THR A 542 6.77 -10.63 -19.67
N ALA A 543 5.91 -11.54 -19.22
CA ALA A 543 6.23 -12.94 -19.07
C ALA A 543 5.05 -13.76 -19.58
N GLU A 544 5.30 -14.66 -20.54
CA GLU A 544 4.27 -15.40 -21.26
C GLU A 544 4.64 -16.89 -21.34
N PRO A 545 3.66 -17.81 -21.30
CA PRO A 545 3.94 -19.23 -21.47
C PRO A 545 4.44 -19.53 -22.89
N ARG A 546 5.47 -20.37 -22.99
CA ARG A 546 6.01 -20.88 -24.27
C ARG A 546 6.19 -22.39 -24.17
N GLY A 547 5.10 -23.14 -24.37
CA GLY A 547 5.10 -24.59 -24.18
C GLY A 547 5.21 -24.96 -22.69
N THR A 548 6.26 -25.70 -22.32
CA THR A 548 6.61 -26.01 -20.92
C THR A 548 7.46 -24.93 -20.25
N ASP A 549 7.83 -23.87 -20.97
CA ASP A 549 8.76 -22.83 -20.52
C ASP A 549 8.02 -21.50 -20.29
N ALA A 550 8.67 -20.53 -19.64
CA ALA A 550 8.27 -19.12 -19.68
C ALA A 550 9.20 -18.32 -20.59
N LEU A 551 8.62 -17.49 -21.44
CA LEU A 551 9.33 -16.46 -22.19
C LEU A 551 9.14 -15.11 -21.51
N LEU A 552 10.23 -14.53 -21.04
CA LEU A 552 10.28 -13.20 -20.49
C LEU A 552 10.83 -12.24 -21.54
N ARG A 553 10.18 -11.09 -21.72
CA ARG A 553 10.63 -10.02 -22.62
C ARG A 553 10.58 -8.69 -21.90
N TRP A 554 11.60 -7.87 -22.07
CA TRP A 554 11.57 -6.49 -21.59
C TRP A 554 12.25 -5.56 -22.58
N ALA A 555 11.94 -4.28 -22.45
CA ALA A 555 12.68 -3.24 -23.14
C ALA A 555 12.98 -2.10 -22.18
N THR A 556 14.13 -1.46 -22.41
CA THR A 556 14.56 -0.24 -21.73
C THR A 556 14.36 0.93 -22.68
N ALA A 557 13.93 2.09 -22.17
CA ALA A 557 13.95 3.33 -22.94
C ALA A 557 15.35 3.95 -22.91
N SER A 558 16.04 3.83 -21.77
CA SER A 558 17.44 4.19 -21.59
C SER A 558 18.05 3.35 -20.46
N GLU A 559 19.39 3.23 -20.46
CA GLU A 559 20.18 2.55 -19.44
C GLU A 559 21.32 3.43 -18.96
N LYS A 560 21.65 3.36 -17.68
CA LYS A 560 22.81 4.06 -17.11
C LYS A 560 23.52 3.15 -16.12
N ASN A 561 24.79 2.85 -16.39
CA ASN A 561 25.62 1.93 -15.60
C ASN A 561 25.02 0.54 -15.37
N ASN A 562 24.05 0.11 -16.18
CA ASN A 562 23.40 -1.18 -16.05
C ASN A 562 24.40 -2.29 -16.37
N ASP A 563 24.73 -3.11 -15.37
CA ASP A 563 25.61 -4.26 -15.56
C ASP A 563 24.82 -5.43 -16.14
N ARG A 564 23.68 -5.76 -15.51
CA ARG A 564 22.86 -6.91 -15.89
C ARG A 564 21.44 -6.80 -15.34
N PHE A 565 20.52 -7.50 -15.99
CA PHE A 565 19.26 -7.90 -15.40
C PHE A 565 19.40 -9.29 -14.82
N GLU A 566 19.14 -9.44 -13.52
CA GLU A 566 18.93 -10.74 -12.90
C GLU A 566 17.43 -11.09 -12.98
N ILE A 567 17.10 -12.22 -13.60
CA ILE A 567 15.74 -12.70 -13.68
C ILE A 567 15.49 -13.52 -12.43
N GLU A 568 14.51 -13.10 -11.63
CA GLU A 568 14.13 -13.82 -10.43
C GLU A 568 12.74 -14.43 -10.59
N ALA A 569 12.57 -15.66 -10.11
CA ALA A 569 11.29 -16.35 -10.10
C ALA A 569 10.90 -16.79 -8.68
N SER A 570 9.59 -16.89 -8.46
CA SER A 570 8.98 -17.29 -7.21
C SER A 570 7.82 -18.24 -7.46
N ALA A 571 7.79 -19.34 -6.69
CA ALA A 571 6.71 -20.32 -6.73
C ALA A 571 5.54 -19.97 -5.78
N ASP A 572 5.80 -19.12 -4.78
CA ASP A 572 4.87 -18.72 -3.71
C ASP A 572 4.49 -17.22 -3.76
N GLY A 573 5.06 -16.48 -4.70
CA GLY A 573 4.90 -15.02 -4.84
C GLY A 573 5.62 -14.19 -3.77
N ARG A 574 6.40 -14.81 -2.88
CA ARG A 574 7.06 -14.17 -1.74
C ARG A 574 8.58 -14.35 -1.79
N THR A 575 9.01 -15.59 -1.96
CA THR A 575 10.43 -15.96 -1.99
C THR A 575 10.91 -15.99 -3.44
N PHE A 576 11.75 -15.04 -3.81
CA PHE A 576 12.32 -14.93 -5.15
C PHE A 576 13.73 -15.52 -5.19
N ARG A 577 14.01 -16.28 -6.25
CA ARG A 577 15.34 -16.86 -6.52
C ARG A 577 15.77 -16.50 -7.92
N ARG A 578 17.03 -16.12 -8.09
CA ARG A 578 17.61 -15.86 -9.41
C ARG A 578 17.63 -17.13 -10.25
N VAL A 579 17.04 -17.07 -11.44
CA VAL A 579 16.90 -18.17 -12.40
C VAL A 579 17.65 -17.90 -13.71
N GLY A 580 18.07 -16.67 -13.91
CA GLY A 580 18.91 -16.28 -15.03
C GLY A 580 19.48 -14.88 -14.86
N GLN A 581 20.34 -14.49 -15.79
CA GLN A 581 20.75 -13.11 -15.95
C GLN A 581 21.03 -12.81 -17.42
N VAL A 582 20.83 -11.56 -17.82
CA VAL A 582 21.17 -11.04 -19.15
C VAL A 582 21.99 -9.77 -18.96
N ALA A 583 23.14 -9.67 -19.63
CA ALA A 583 23.99 -8.49 -19.54
C ALA A 583 23.24 -7.26 -20.06
N GLY A 584 23.38 -6.14 -19.35
CA GLY A 584 22.88 -4.84 -19.78
C GLY A 584 23.81 -4.19 -20.80
N HIS A 585 23.39 -3.07 -21.36
CA HIS A 585 24.19 -2.28 -22.29
C HIS A 585 25.06 -1.20 -21.60
N GLY A 586 25.23 -1.27 -20.27
CA GLY A 586 25.98 -0.27 -19.52
C GLY A 586 25.22 1.05 -19.48
N SER A 587 25.73 2.05 -20.20
CA SER A 587 25.09 3.35 -20.35
C SER A 587 24.68 3.55 -21.80
N SER A 588 23.38 3.65 -22.05
CA SER A 588 22.82 3.87 -23.37
C SER A 588 21.58 4.77 -23.30
N SER A 589 21.50 5.77 -24.17
CA SER A 589 20.28 6.56 -24.37
C SER A 589 19.38 5.99 -25.48
N GLN A 590 19.75 4.86 -26.06
CA GLN A 590 18.96 4.17 -27.08
C GLN A 590 18.13 3.06 -26.42
N PRO A 591 16.90 2.80 -26.89
CA PRO A 591 16.12 1.68 -26.41
C PRO A 591 16.79 0.34 -26.73
N HIS A 592 16.72 -0.61 -25.79
CA HIS A 592 17.20 -1.98 -26.00
C HIS A 592 16.12 -3.00 -25.67
N ASP A 593 16.03 -4.04 -26.49
CA ASP A 593 15.12 -5.17 -26.30
C ASP A 593 15.86 -6.40 -25.78
N TYR A 594 15.25 -7.04 -24.80
CA TYR A 594 15.80 -8.21 -24.13
C TYR A 594 14.80 -9.35 -24.09
N GLN A 595 15.34 -10.57 -23.98
CA GLN A 595 14.55 -11.76 -23.73
C GLN A 595 15.31 -12.78 -22.89
N PHE A 596 14.55 -13.53 -22.08
CA PHE A 596 15.05 -14.66 -21.33
C PHE A 596 14.02 -15.80 -21.37
N VAL A 597 14.49 -17.03 -21.50
CA VAL A 597 13.62 -18.23 -21.45
C VAL A 597 13.91 -18.95 -20.15
N ASP A 598 12.89 -19.14 -19.34
CA ASP A 598 12.96 -20.01 -18.18
C ASP A 598 12.39 -21.41 -18.51
N PRO A 599 13.23 -22.45 -18.67
CA PRO A 599 12.78 -23.75 -19.16
C PRO A 599 12.08 -24.60 -18.10
N ASN A 600 11.14 -25.45 -18.51
CA ASN A 600 10.52 -26.47 -17.65
C ASN A 600 9.92 -25.90 -16.35
N LEU A 601 8.82 -25.15 -16.47
CA LEU A 601 8.11 -24.55 -15.36
C LEU A 601 7.58 -25.57 -14.33
N ALA A 602 7.40 -26.84 -14.72
CA ALA A 602 6.97 -27.89 -13.82
C ALA A 602 7.97 -28.11 -12.66
N ARG A 603 9.24 -27.76 -12.84
CA ARG A 603 10.28 -27.85 -11.79
C ARG A 603 9.99 -27.01 -10.54
N TYR A 604 9.15 -25.98 -10.66
CA TYR A 604 8.75 -25.16 -9.53
C TYR A 604 7.69 -25.83 -8.65
N GLY A 605 7.10 -26.95 -9.09
CA GLY A 605 6.12 -27.71 -8.29
C GLY A 605 4.84 -26.93 -7.98
N THR A 606 4.51 -25.94 -8.80
CA THR A 606 3.38 -25.03 -8.63
C THR A 606 2.66 -24.84 -9.98
N SER A 607 1.41 -24.40 -9.93
CA SER A 607 0.61 -24.09 -11.13
C SER A 607 0.88 -22.69 -11.67
N ARG A 608 1.60 -21.83 -10.93
CA ARG A 608 1.96 -20.47 -11.36
C ARG A 608 3.35 -20.09 -10.86
N VAL A 609 4.13 -19.44 -11.71
CA VAL A 609 5.45 -18.90 -11.37
C VAL A 609 5.42 -17.39 -11.60
N THR A 610 5.79 -16.64 -10.57
CA THR A 610 5.87 -15.18 -10.60
C THR A 610 7.31 -14.75 -10.81
N TYR A 611 7.53 -13.77 -11.68
CA TYR A 611 8.82 -13.26 -12.09
C TYR A 611 8.95 -11.77 -11.80
N ARG A 612 10.19 -11.34 -11.55
CA ARG A 612 10.61 -9.95 -11.59
C ARG A 612 12.01 -9.85 -12.16
N LEU A 613 12.36 -8.69 -12.69
CA LEU A 613 13.73 -8.33 -12.99
C LEU A 613 14.32 -7.64 -11.78
N ARG A 614 15.50 -8.05 -11.37
CA ARG A 614 16.40 -7.30 -10.51
C ARG A 614 17.48 -6.72 -11.40
N GLN A 615 17.29 -5.49 -11.84
CA GLN A 615 18.29 -4.75 -12.59
C GLN A 615 19.43 -4.41 -11.64
N VAL A 616 20.67 -4.77 -11.99
CA VAL A 616 21.86 -4.55 -11.18
C VAL A 616 22.83 -3.67 -11.95
N ASP A 617 23.30 -2.61 -11.31
CA ASP A 617 24.28 -1.71 -11.91
C ASP A 617 25.70 -2.18 -11.62
N ARG A 618 26.69 -1.61 -12.31
CA ARG A 618 28.13 -1.96 -12.13
C ARG A 618 28.65 -1.72 -10.71
N GLY A 619 27.97 -0.86 -9.92
CA GLY A 619 28.25 -0.63 -8.50
C GLY A 619 27.60 -1.62 -7.55
N GLY A 620 26.79 -2.57 -8.04
CA GLY A 620 26.08 -3.56 -7.23
C GLY A 620 24.73 -3.11 -6.65
N THR A 621 24.35 -1.84 -6.87
CA THR A 621 22.98 -1.33 -6.62
C THR A 621 21.96 -2.03 -7.51
N PHE A 622 20.70 -2.07 -7.08
CA PHE A 622 19.67 -2.72 -7.85
C PHE A 622 18.28 -2.11 -7.68
N ALA A 623 17.45 -2.25 -8.71
CA ALA A 623 16.03 -1.92 -8.71
C ALA A 623 15.21 -3.13 -9.21
N TYR A 624 13.95 -3.23 -8.76
CA TYR A 624 13.05 -4.29 -9.20
C TYR A 624 12.03 -3.79 -10.22
N SER A 625 11.72 -4.63 -11.21
CA SER A 625 10.56 -4.42 -12.08
C SER A 625 9.24 -4.74 -11.36
N PRO A 626 8.09 -4.33 -11.92
CA PRO A 626 6.80 -4.92 -11.58
C PRO A 626 6.82 -6.45 -11.73
N LEU A 627 5.97 -7.14 -10.96
CA LEU A 627 5.83 -8.59 -11.03
C LEU A 627 5.07 -9.04 -12.29
N ARG A 628 5.43 -10.20 -12.84
CA ARG A 628 4.74 -10.86 -13.96
C ARG A 628 4.55 -12.34 -13.66
N THR A 629 3.34 -12.87 -13.85
CA THR A 629 3.04 -14.27 -13.46
C THR A 629 2.67 -15.11 -14.67
N VAL A 630 3.28 -16.28 -14.80
CA VAL A 630 3.03 -17.26 -15.86
C VAL A 630 2.39 -18.51 -15.28
N ALA A 631 1.40 -19.08 -15.97
CA ALA A 631 0.85 -20.39 -15.61
C ALA A 631 1.84 -21.50 -16.00
N ALA A 632 2.13 -22.40 -15.06
CA ALA A 632 2.99 -23.56 -15.28
C ALA A 632 2.14 -24.79 -15.59
N SER A 633 2.08 -25.20 -16.85
CA SER A 633 1.41 -26.43 -17.29
C SER A 633 2.27 -27.65 -16.97
N GLY A 634 1.77 -28.59 -16.14
CA GLY A 634 2.38 -29.92 -15.96
C GLY A 634 2.80 -30.32 -14.54
N ALA A 635 2.60 -29.50 -13.51
CA ALA A 635 2.82 -29.93 -12.12
C ALA A 635 1.59 -30.71 -11.60
N ALA A 636 1.67 -32.04 -11.53
CA ALA A 636 0.77 -32.81 -10.69
C ALA A 636 1.02 -32.36 -9.24
N GLY A 637 0.05 -31.67 -8.64
CA GLY A 637 0.18 -31.20 -7.26
C GLY A 637 0.41 -32.35 -6.28
N LEU A 638 1.15 -32.07 -5.20
CA LEU A 638 1.33 -33.04 -4.13
C LEU A 638 -0.04 -33.49 -3.59
N ALA A 639 -0.24 -34.80 -3.45
CA ALA A 639 -1.46 -35.37 -2.89
C ALA A 639 -1.13 -36.24 -1.68
N LEU A 640 -1.79 -35.96 -0.55
CA LEU A 640 -1.63 -36.69 0.69
C LEU A 640 -2.93 -37.46 0.99
N PHE A 641 -2.90 -38.79 0.94
CA PHE A 641 -4.10 -39.60 1.12
C PHE A 641 -3.81 -41.00 1.74
N PRO A 642 -4.76 -41.60 2.48
CA PRO A 642 -5.96 -40.94 3.00
C PRO A 642 -5.59 -39.87 4.04
N ASN A 643 -6.40 -38.82 4.08
CA ASN A 643 -6.31 -37.76 5.08
C ASN A 643 -7.73 -37.22 5.31
N PRO A 644 -8.36 -37.48 6.47
CA PRO A 644 -7.79 -38.09 7.68
C PRO A 644 -7.30 -39.53 7.53
N THR A 645 -6.39 -39.95 8.41
CA THR A 645 -5.84 -41.32 8.47
C THR A 645 -6.02 -41.91 9.87
N THR A 646 -6.15 -43.23 9.96
CA THR A 646 -6.18 -43.99 11.23
C THR A 646 -4.82 -44.63 11.56
N GLY A 647 -3.74 -44.22 10.86
CA GLY A 647 -2.37 -44.65 11.18
C GLY A 647 -1.45 -44.84 9.98
N ALA A 648 -1.92 -44.68 8.74
CA ALA A 648 -1.10 -44.74 7.54
C ALA A 648 -1.60 -43.80 6.43
N ALA A 649 -0.70 -43.02 5.82
CA ALA A 649 -0.98 -42.16 4.67
C ALA A 649 0.12 -42.30 3.61
N ALA A 650 -0.13 -41.78 2.41
CA ALA A 650 0.85 -41.69 1.34
C ALA A 650 0.91 -40.25 0.81
N LEU A 651 2.12 -39.73 0.63
CA LEU A 651 2.36 -38.49 -0.08
C LEU A 651 2.84 -38.80 -1.50
N THR A 652 2.05 -38.45 -2.52
CA THR A 652 2.40 -38.64 -3.94
C THR A 652 2.73 -37.31 -4.63
N GLY A 653 3.43 -37.39 -5.75
CA GLY A 653 3.87 -36.20 -6.51
C GLY A 653 5.17 -35.58 -5.98
N VAL A 654 5.87 -36.28 -5.09
CA VAL A 654 7.17 -35.86 -4.56
C VAL A 654 8.27 -36.30 -5.53
N GLN A 655 9.37 -35.55 -5.63
CA GLN A 655 10.54 -36.03 -6.38
C GLN A 655 11.11 -37.32 -5.73
N PRO A 656 11.44 -38.37 -6.50
CA PRO A 656 12.07 -39.58 -5.98
C PRO A 656 13.29 -39.29 -5.12
N GLY A 657 13.45 -40.01 -4.00
CA GLY A 657 14.54 -39.83 -3.05
C GLY A 657 14.38 -38.65 -2.08
N THR A 658 13.33 -37.83 -2.21
CA THR A 658 13.05 -36.74 -1.26
C THR A 658 12.72 -37.29 0.12
N VAL A 659 13.34 -36.71 1.15
CA VAL A 659 13.01 -36.99 2.55
C VAL A 659 11.73 -36.24 2.95
N VAL A 660 10.75 -37.00 3.41
CA VAL A 660 9.46 -36.53 3.90
C VAL A 660 9.43 -36.69 5.41
N THR A 661 9.13 -35.61 6.15
CA THR A 661 9.07 -35.61 7.62
C THR A 661 7.66 -35.33 8.08
N VAL A 662 7.14 -36.09 9.05
CA VAL A 662 5.90 -35.77 9.74
C VAL A 662 6.26 -35.11 11.07
N LEU A 663 5.66 -33.96 11.36
CA LEU A 663 5.92 -33.13 12.53
C LEU A 663 4.65 -33.01 13.38
N ASP A 664 4.79 -32.98 14.71
CA ASP A 664 3.70 -32.60 15.60
C ASP A 664 3.47 -31.08 15.65
N ALA A 665 2.47 -30.64 16.41
CA ALA A 665 2.13 -29.22 16.55
C ALA A 665 3.24 -28.35 17.17
N LEU A 666 4.23 -28.95 17.84
CA LEU A 666 5.40 -28.26 18.39
C LEU A 666 6.60 -28.31 17.43
N GLY A 667 6.43 -28.84 16.22
CA GLY A 667 7.47 -28.97 15.21
C GLY A 667 8.45 -30.13 15.44
N ARG A 668 8.14 -31.06 16.35
CA ARG A 668 8.97 -32.24 16.62
C ARG A 668 8.68 -33.33 15.60
N SER A 669 9.74 -33.95 15.06
CA SER A 669 9.60 -35.05 14.10
C SER A 669 9.03 -36.30 14.75
N VAL A 670 7.91 -36.79 14.23
CA VAL A 670 7.25 -38.03 14.67
C VAL A 670 7.48 -39.20 13.71
N LEU A 671 7.78 -38.91 12.44
CA LEU A 671 8.11 -39.90 11.42
C LEU A 671 8.99 -39.27 10.34
N THR A 672 9.87 -40.07 9.73
CA THR A 672 10.56 -39.72 8.50
C THR A 672 10.44 -40.87 7.50
N ALA A 673 10.19 -40.54 6.24
CA ALA A 673 10.09 -41.46 5.12
C ALA A 673 10.84 -40.90 3.91
N THR A 674 11.12 -41.73 2.92
CA THR A 674 11.75 -41.32 1.66
C THR A 674 10.84 -41.68 0.50
N ALA A 675 10.66 -40.75 -0.44
CA ALA A 675 9.87 -40.99 -1.63
C ALA A 675 10.54 -42.04 -2.54
N ASP A 676 9.75 -43.00 -3.00
CA ASP A 676 10.21 -44.07 -3.90
C ASP A 676 10.40 -43.57 -5.35
N ALA A 677 10.79 -44.49 -6.24
CA ALA A 677 10.99 -44.20 -7.66
C ALA A 677 9.74 -43.69 -8.40
N THR A 678 8.55 -43.88 -7.82
CA THR A 678 7.27 -43.39 -8.35
C THR A 678 6.89 -42.01 -7.78
N GLY A 679 7.71 -41.44 -6.90
CA GLY A 679 7.43 -40.19 -6.23
C GLY A 679 6.42 -40.31 -5.09
N THR A 680 6.32 -41.50 -4.50
CA THR A 680 5.41 -41.80 -3.40
C THR A 680 6.19 -42.03 -2.11
N ALA A 681 5.84 -41.33 -1.03
CA ALA A 681 6.35 -41.59 0.31
C ALA A 681 5.24 -42.20 1.17
N ALA A 682 5.42 -43.46 1.60
CA ALA A 682 4.53 -44.12 2.54
C ALA A 682 4.81 -43.64 3.97
N LEU A 683 3.77 -43.15 4.65
CA LEU A 683 3.80 -42.57 5.98
C LEU A 683 3.07 -43.50 6.95
N VAL A 684 3.78 -44.45 7.55
CA VAL A 684 3.24 -45.34 8.59
C VAL A 684 3.48 -44.71 9.95
N LEU A 685 2.43 -44.20 10.59
CA LEU A 685 2.54 -43.46 11.84
C LEU A 685 2.79 -44.41 13.03
N PRO A 686 3.55 -43.96 14.06
CA PRO A 686 3.78 -44.76 15.26
C PRO A 686 2.48 -45.18 15.96
N ARG A 687 2.43 -46.43 16.47
CA ARG A 687 1.29 -46.91 17.26
C ARG A 687 1.14 -46.07 18.53
N GLY A 688 -0.08 -45.63 18.83
CA GLY A 688 -0.38 -44.79 20.00
C GLY A 688 -0.08 -43.31 19.81
N LEU A 689 0.24 -42.88 18.58
CA LEU A 689 0.28 -41.45 18.25
C LEU A 689 -1.12 -40.84 18.50
N ALA A 690 -1.17 -39.73 19.22
CA ALA A 690 -2.43 -39.10 19.60
C ALA A 690 -3.23 -38.64 18.37
N ALA A 691 -4.55 -38.73 18.44
CA ALA A 691 -5.42 -38.09 17.45
C ALA A 691 -5.14 -36.59 17.42
N GLY A 692 -5.00 -36.01 16.22
CA GLY A 692 -4.60 -34.63 16.10
C GLY A 692 -4.04 -34.24 14.74
N VAL A 693 -3.56 -33.00 14.66
CA VAL A 693 -3.01 -32.41 13.44
C VAL A 693 -1.49 -32.53 13.43
N TYR A 694 -0.99 -33.11 12.35
CA TYR A 694 0.42 -33.24 12.04
C TYR A 694 0.75 -32.50 10.74
N VAL A 695 2.02 -32.17 10.56
CA VAL A 695 2.53 -31.50 9.35
C VAL A 695 3.47 -32.44 8.62
N VAL A 696 3.12 -32.83 7.40
CA VAL A 696 3.96 -33.60 6.48
C VAL A 696 4.75 -32.63 5.61
N ARG A 697 6.06 -32.60 5.76
CA ARG A 697 6.97 -31.70 5.04
C ARG A 697 7.82 -32.49 4.04
N ALA A 698 7.84 -32.04 2.79
CA ALA A 698 8.73 -32.52 1.74
C ALA A 698 9.45 -31.30 1.12
N GLY A 699 10.73 -31.13 1.44
CA GLY A 699 11.46 -29.90 1.08
C GLY A 699 10.83 -28.65 1.72
N ALA A 700 10.49 -27.66 0.89
CA ALA A 700 9.83 -26.41 1.33
C ALA A 700 8.30 -26.53 1.43
N THR A 701 7.71 -27.62 0.96
CA THR A 701 6.26 -27.79 0.94
C THR A 701 5.79 -28.57 2.15
N ALA A 702 4.70 -28.11 2.75
CA ALA A 702 4.08 -28.73 3.92
C ALA A 702 2.60 -29.00 3.65
N LEU A 703 2.13 -30.17 4.05
CA LEU A 703 0.73 -30.59 3.96
C LEU A 703 0.25 -31.04 5.33
N ARG A 704 -0.99 -30.68 5.67
CA ARG A 704 -1.61 -31.08 6.92
C ARG A 704 -2.02 -32.55 6.85
N LEU A 705 -1.66 -33.37 7.84
CA LEU A 705 -2.15 -34.74 8.05
C LEU A 705 -3.01 -34.77 9.32
N ASN A 706 -4.25 -35.23 9.23
CA ASN A 706 -5.10 -35.46 10.39
C ASN A 706 -5.03 -36.95 10.76
N GLN A 707 -4.57 -37.25 11.98
CA GLN A 707 -4.63 -38.59 12.57
C GLN A 707 -5.91 -38.67 13.42
N GLU A 708 -6.73 -39.69 13.16
CA GLU A 708 -7.89 -40.05 13.97
C GLU A 708 -7.59 -41.13 15.02
#